data_AF-G0R045-F1
#
_entry.id   AF-G0R045-F1
#
_cell.length_a   1.000
_cell.length_b   1.000
_cell.length_c   1.000
_cell.angle_alpha   90.00
_cell.angle_beta   90.00
_cell.angle_gamma   90.00
#
_symmetry.space_group_name_H-M   'P 1'
#
loop_
_entity.id
_entity.type
_entity.pdbx_description
1 polymer ?
#
loop_
_entity_poly.entity_id
_entity_poly.type
_entity_poly.pdbx_seq_one_letter_code
_entity_poly.pdbx_strand_id
1 'polypeptide(L)'
;MDVSFYQNVEQGYIYQIFTFNRFYYSNLINDKYYQVQYLSIGNEFTLEFSNMQYVILENITIEGTEFQKSLNGGALALQDCTYDFFYSNSILIQESIFMKNTALGYGGAILLENSDAQIENCIIQYNKAQIGGGIRYMGLSGGSLNLTIQILDEENNPFIFDMDLFNNQNGGYTKFIQEEVANFKIKANPANEKIKIFGQYFTDYTKYNQQDFTFSIKDMMIISDPNSFNYIQFETTAIQRTIKNKDRNITQGPFHVKLNIQFRECIEGEVYKLSGSILYCQECSEGTYYLQKPDKELYQTQICKRCPQYSQTCFRNNIQLKEGYWRINNQTDSIIYCKNRPTNCIPDENSKYCIQGNYGPLCESCDIYGNFWDQQYQSDGKYGCLNCNKLQKVEYIMPTILIVIGMAIYILFSIRVSLLVSRQIIQGYYLRRLGIISISKSAFADNTNMNMKAMLHYMQIAALINTFEVELPIFMTFFPQQIGTPVQNILFSFDCYLNKAQESKFPIVFVRTLWSLCVPLFYVIGSYSMSGLVFLIFFMQPNMIQNLLSVMSCREIDKKNYILSDISYSCYTDIHINYIIFICLPGLFLWLIALPAYFLRNLVLNKEKLDYATIRLQYGFLYQDYKQNSYYWEYIKSYKKLLVVIILNFYGEPYTNKLIIILIVFLLYYVALSKFQPYQMIYFQILDKNSIVVIIILIIMNIFLYNKPDIIQQQFFYILLLIIHNGYQLFLIKEVVLAKLNTQYLNQFNYFKRKIIQCFPKAQKYIKIVDKVSTKTFKNWKK
;
A
#
# COMPACT_ATOMS: atom_id res chain seq x y z
N MET A 1 10.04 -11.06 -46.03
CA MET A 1 10.57 -12.44 -45.95
C MET A 1 11.73 -12.37 -44.99
N ASP A 2 11.42 -12.58 -43.72
CA ASP A 2 12.40 -12.71 -42.66
C ASP A 2 13.02 -14.09 -42.78
N VAL A 3 14.35 -14.14 -42.94
CA VAL A 3 15.08 -15.39 -42.79
C VAL A 3 15.94 -15.24 -41.54
N SER A 4 15.37 -15.63 -40.40
CA SER A 4 16.08 -15.89 -39.17
C SER A 4 16.60 -17.33 -39.21
N PHE A 5 17.91 -17.51 -39.29
CA PHE A 5 18.50 -18.83 -39.04
C PHE A 5 18.77 -18.96 -37.54
N TYR A 6 17.93 -19.74 -36.86
CA TYR A 6 18.34 -20.42 -35.63
C TYR A 6 19.11 -21.68 -36.05
N GLN A 7 20.37 -21.80 -35.62
CA GLN A 7 21.08 -23.07 -35.71
C GLN A 7 21.64 -23.41 -34.33
N ASN A 8 20.99 -24.39 -33.67
CA ASN A 8 21.56 -25.11 -32.53
C ASN A 8 22.77 -25.90 -33.02
N VAL A 9 23.95 -25.68 -32.44
CA VAL A 9 25.09 -26.60 -32.59
C VAL A 9 25.74 -26.78 -31.22
N GLU A 10 25.63 -28.00 -30.69
CA GLU A 10 26.39 -28.48 -29.55
C GLU A 10 27.87 -28.66 -29.96
N GLN A 11 28.77 -28.20 -29.08
CA GLN A 11 30.22 -28.43 -29.03
C GLN A 11 31.12 -27.68 -30.03
N GLY A 12 31.90 -26.73 -29.48
CA GLY A 12 33.30 -26.48 -29.87
C GLY A 12 33.53 -25.52 -31.05
N TYR A 13 33.94 -24.29 -30.72
CA TYR A 13 34.58 -23.29 -31.59
C TYR A 13 33.84 -22.96 -32.90
N ILE A 14 33.06 -21.88 -32.90
CA ILE A 14 32.50 -21.30 -34.12
C ILE A 14 33.55 -20.38 -34.74
N TYR A 15 34.19 -20.81 -35.83
CA TYR A 15 34.91 -19.94 -36.76
C TYR A 15 33.91 -19.48 -37.83
N GLN A 16 33.47 -18.23 -37.78
CA GLN A 16 32.62 -17.65 -38.82
C GLN A 16 33.36 -16.51 -39.54
N ILE A 17 33.67 -16.74 -40.82
CA ILE A 17 34.09 -15.70 -41.76
C ILE A 17 32.81 -15.12 -42.38
N PHE A 18 32.56 -13.85 -42.17
CA PHE A 18 31.37 -13.17 -42.67
C PHE A 18 31.74 -11.96 -43.52
N THR A 19 31.47 -12.04 -44.82
CA THR A 19 31.39 -10.87 -45.72
C THR A 19 29.92 -10.63 -46.04
N PHE A 20 29.31 -9.63 -45.40
CA PHE A 20 27.89 -9.31 -45.62
C PHE A 20 27.72 -7.85 -46.06
N ASN A 21 26.99 -7.65 -47.16
CA ASN A 21 26.76 -6.35 -47.77
C ASN A 21 25.40 -5.71 -47.45
N ARG A 22 24.56 -6.32 -46.58
CA ARG A 22 23.33 -5.70 -45.99
C ARG A 22 22.60 -6.64 -45.03
N PHE A 23 22.54 -6.28 -43.75
CA PHE A 23 21.59 -6.80 -42.75
C PHE A 23 21.33 -5.71 -41.69
N TYR A 24 20.16 -5.70 -41.06
CA TYR A 24 19.67 -4.52 -40.29
C TYR A 24 19.82 -4.59 -38.77
N TYR A 25 20.16 -5.73 -38.14
CA TYR A 25 20.38 -5.85 -36.69
C TYR A 25 20.78 -7.30 -36.33
N SER A 26 21.75 -7.53 -35.44
CA SER A 26 21.99 -8.87 -34.85
C SER A 26 22.30 -8.77 -33.37
N ASN A 27 21.41 -9.30 -32.52
CA ASN A 27 21.67 -9.52 -31.09
C ASN A 27 22.09 -10.98 -30.88
N LEU A 28 23.28 -11.19 -30.33
CA LEU A 28 23.75 -12.50 -29.88
C LEU A 28 23.58 -12.58 -28.36
N ILE A 29 22.72 -13.49 -27.90
CA ILE A 29 22.36 -13.67 -26.50
C ILE A 29 22.55 -15.15 -26.15
N ASN A 30 23.29 -15.46 -25.08
CA ASN A 30 23.44 -16.78 -24.43
C ASN A 30 24.44 -17.83 -24.98
N ASP A 31 25.44 -17.47 -25.80
CA ASP A 31 26.52 -18.42 -26.16
C ASP A 31 27.77 -18.25 -25.28
N LYS A 32 28.44 -19.35 -24.92
CA LYS A 32 29.59 -19.30 -23.98
C LYS A 32 30.87 -18.75 -24.61
N TYR A 33 31.14 -19.03 -25.88
CA TYR A 33 32.39 -18.68 -26.55
C TYR A 33 32.12 -18.20 -27.98
N TYR A 34 32.71 -17.08 -28.38
CA TYR A 34 32.61 -16.54 -29.74
C TYR A 34 33.98 -16.09 -30.27
N GLN A 35 34.27 -16.40 -31.53
CA GLN A 35 35.44 -15.89 -32.25
C GLN A 35 35.02 -15.40 -33.63
N VAL A 36 35.33 -14.15 -33.95
CA VAL A 36 35.03 -13.52 -35.24
C VAL A 36 36.35 -13.11 -35.88
N GLN A 37 36.59 -13.58 -37.10
CA GLN A 37 37.77 -13.24 -37.91
C GLN A 37 37.32 -12.74 -39.29
N TYR A 38 37.94 -11.66 -39.77
CA TYR A 38 37.69 -11.10 -41.12
C TYR A 38 36.24 -10.65 -41.36
N LEU A 39 35.80 -9.65 -40.60
CA LEU A 39 34.46 -9.06 -40.72
C LEU A 39 34.56 -7.64 -41.26
N SER A 40 34.01 -7.38 -42.45
CA SER A 40 33.90 -6.02 -43.00
C SER A 40 32.45 -5.60 -43.08
N ILE A 41 32.10 -4.52 -42.38
CA ILE A 41 30.74 -3.97 -42.33
C ILE A 41 30.78 -2.50 -42.75
N GLY A 42 29.92 -2.15 -43.72
CA GLY A 42 29.67 -0.77 -44.13
C GLY A 42 28.19 -0.45 -44.09
N ASN A 43 27.85 0.71 -43.52
CA ASN A 43 26.51 1.29 -43.29
C ASN A 43 25.65 0.61 -42.21
N GLU A 44 24.91 1.46 -41.45
CA GLU A 44 23.81 1.17 -40.52
C GLU A 44 23.85 -0.20 -39.77
N PHE A 45 24.88 -0.44 -38.97
CA PHE A 45 24.97 -1.68 -38.16
C PHE A 45 25.74 -1.49 -36.85
N THR A 46 25.31 -2.18 -35.79
CA THR A 46 26.00 -2.25 -34.49
C THR A 46 26.05 -3.72 -34.04
N LEU A 47 27.22 -4.18 -33.60
CA LEU A 47 27.38 -5.49 -32.96
C LEU A 47 27.14 -5.38 -31.46
N GLU A 48 26.17 -6.12 -30.92
CA GLU A 48 25.90 -6.15 -29.47
C GLU A 48 26.07 -7.57 -28.92
N PHE A 49 26.95 -7.72 -27.93
CA PHE A 49 27.13 -8.95 -27.17
C PHE A 49 26.72 -8.72 -25.72
N SER A 50 25.92 -9.64 -25.18
CA SER A 50 25.45 -9.57 -23.79
C SER A 50 25.64 -10.89 -23.05
N ASN A 51 26.15 -10.86 -21.81
CA ASN A 51 26.37 -12.03 -20.94
C ASN A 51 27.29 -13.13 -21.53
N MET A 52 28.30 -12.76 -22.32
CA MET A 52 29.25 -13.71 -22.92
C MET A 52 30.41 -14.06 -21.97
N GLN A 53 30.91 -15.31 -22.01
CA GLN A 53 32.08 -15.72 -21.21
C GLN A 53 33.42 -15.51 -21.93
N TYR A 54 33.42 -15.56 -23.27
CA TYR A 54 34.62 -15.40 -24.09
C TYR A 54 34.32 -14.83 -25.48
N VAL A 55 35.04 -13.79 -25.92
CA VAL A 55 34.87 -13.11 -27.22
C VAL A 55 36.24 -12.76 -27.83
N ILE A 56 36.61 -13.35 -28.97
CA ILE A 56 37.76 -12.90 -29.78
C ILE A 56 37.24 -12.20 -31.05
N LEU A 57 37.76 -11.01 -31.35
CA LEU A 57 37.51 -10.23 -32.54
C LEU A 57 38.85 -9.91 -33.23
N GLU A 58 39.09 -10.43 -34.44
CA GLU A 58 40.33 -10.18 -35.19
C GLU A 58 40.02 -9.73 -36.62
N ASN A 59 40.81 -8.78 -37.14
CA ASN A 59 40.68 -8.30 -38.52
C ASN A 59 39.25 -7.80 -38.85
N ILE A 60 38.66 -7.01 -37.95
CA ILE A 60 37.31 -6.44 -38.14
C ILE A 60 37.42 -5.02 -38.69
N THR A 61 36.71 -4.69 -39.76
CA THR A 61 36.64 -3.34 -40.33
C THR A 61 35.19 -2.83 -40.33
N ILE A 62 34.88 -1.86 -39.46
CA ILE A 62 33.56 -1.21 -39.38
C ILE A 62 33.71 0.28 -39.67
N GLU A 63 33.13 0.71 -40.80
CA GLU A 63 33.21 2.10 -41.25
C GLU A 63 31.84 2.72 -41.55
N GLY A 64 31.65 3.96 -41.07
CA GLY A 64 30.50 4.79 -41.45
C GLY A 64 29.17 4.34 -40.88
N THR A 65 29.13 3.83 -39.64
CA THR A 65 27.85 3.47 -39.00
C THR A 65 27.18 4.72 -38.41
N GLU A 66 26.07 5.11 -39.01
CA GLU A 66 25.14 6.15 -38.54
C GLU A 66 23.79 5.48 -38.29
N PHE A 67 23.66 4.64 -37.25
CA PHE A 67 22.36 4.04 -36.99
C PHE A 67 21.43 5.10 -36.39
N GLN A 68 20.29 5.35 -37.06
CA GLN A 68 19.32 6.37 -36.70
C GLN A 68 18.51 6.04 -35.42
N LYS A 69 19.10 5.32 -34.44
CA LYS A 69 18.57 5.05 -33.08
C LYS A 69 19.45 4.17 -32.15
N SER A 70 20.76 3.99 -32.36
CA SER A 70 21.55 3.37 -31.28
C SER A 70 21.77 4.39 -30.16
N LEU A 71 21.24 4.09 -28.97
CA LEU A 71 21.41 4.96 -27.81
C LEU A 71 22.89 4.98 -27.41
N ASN A 72 23.58 3.83 -27.48
CA ASN A 72 24.99 3.64 -27.09
C ASN A 72 25.69 2.63 -28.02
N GLY A 73 27.02 2.71 -28.17
CA GLY A 73 27.86 1.75 -28.92
C GLY A 73 27.71 1.86 -30.44
N GLY A 74 28.33 2.86 -31.09
CA GLY A 74 28.06 3.13 -32.51
C GLY A 74 28.49 2.00 -33.47
N ALA A 75 29.53 1.24 -33.16
CA ALA A 75 29.96 0.06 -33.93
C ALA A 75 29.91 -1.25 -33.14
N LEU A 76 30.31 -1.25 -31.86
CA LEU A 76 30.36 -2.43 -31.00
C LEU A 76 29.88 -2.09 -29.58
N ALA A 77 29.06 -2.95 -28.98
CA ALA A 77 28.62 -2.87 -27.59
C ALA A 77 28.81 -4.23 -26.89
N LEU A 78 29.52 -4.25 -25.76
CA LEU A 78 29.72 -5.44 -24.92
C LEU A 78 29.13 -5.15 -23.54
N GLN A 79 28.09 -5.89 -23.15
CA GLN A 79 27.36 -5.71 -21.89
C GLN A 79 27.46 -6.97 -21.02
N ASP A 80 27.85 -6.83 -19.75
CA ASP A 80 27.90 -7.93 -18.77
C ASP A 80 28.70 -9.17 -19.24
N CYS A 81 29.68 -9.00 -20.12
CA CYS A 81 30.52 -10.08 -20.61
C CYS A 81 31.63 -10.34 -19.58
N THR A 82 31.55 -11.47 -18.86
CA THR A 82 32.31 -11.72 -17.62
C THR A 82 33.21 -12.95 -17.70
N TYR A 83 34.26 -12.93 -16.87
CA TYR A 83 35.38 -13.85 -16.77
C TYR A 83 35.01 -15.30 -16.42
N ASP A 84 35.63 -16.28 -17.11
CA ASP A 84 35.70 -17.69 -16.68
C ASP A 84 37.13 -17.99 -16.18
N PHE A 85 37.25 -18.80 -15.12
CA PHE A 85 38.43 -18.93 -14.24
C PHE A 85 39.75 -19.40 -14.93
N PHE A 86 39.70 -19.74 -16.21
CA PHE A 86 40.80 -20.40 -16.93
C PHE A 86 41.55 -19.53 -17.95
N TYR A 87 41.06 -18.34 -18.33
CA TYR A 87 41.71 -17.51 -19.36
C TYR A 87 41.88 -16.06 -18.92
N SER A 88 43.12 -15.55 -18.99
CA SER A 88 43.51 -14.25 -18.42
C SER A 88 42.89 -13.02 -19.08
N ASN A 89 42.34 -13.14 -20.29
CA ASN A 89 41.59 -12.08 -20.99
C ASN A 89 40.38 -12.70 -21.69
N SER A 90 39.15 -12.40 -21.22
CA SER A 90 37.92 -12.97 -21.78
C SER A 90 37.50 -12.31 -23.09
N ILE A 91 37.97 -11.08 -23.37
CA ILE A 91 37.66 -10.36 -24.61
C ILE A 91 38.95 -9.82 -25.24
N LEU A 92 39.24 -10.20 -26.48
CA LEU A 92 40.37 -9.72 -27.27
C LEU A 92 39.87 -9.10 -28.58
N ILE A 93 40.28 -7.86 -28.86
CA ILE A 93 40.04 -7.16 -30.12
C ILE A 93 41.39 -6.81 -30.72
N GLN A 94 41.73 -7.41 -31.86
CA GLN A 94 43.01 -7.15 -32.51
C GLN A 94 42.90 -6.87 -34.00
N GLU A 95 43.86 -6.11 -34.53
CA GLU A 95 44.02 -5.81 -35.96
C GLU A 95 42.75 -5.23 -36.62
N SER A 96 41.96 -4.45 -35.87
CA SER A 96 40.62 -4.02 -36.29
C SER A 96 40.53 -2.50 -36.54
N ILE A 97 39.66 -2.07 -37.47
CA ILE A 97 39.46 -0.67 -37.90
C ILE A 97 38.02 -0.24 -37.59
N PHE A 98 37.86 0.84 -36.82
CA PHE A 98 36.58 1.47 -36.49
C PHE A 98 36.63 2.96 -36.88
N MET A 99 36.03 3.33 -38.01
CA MET A 99 36.06 4.71 -38.50
C MET A 99 34.69 5.33 -38.77
N LYS A 100 34.55 6.62 -38.46
CA LYS A 100 33.34 7.43 -38.79
C LYS A 100 32.02 6.87 -38.22
N ASN A 101 32.08 6.17 -37.10
CA ASN A 101 30.91 5.61 -36.41
C ASN A 101 30.32 6.64 -35.44
N THR A 102 28.99 6.63 -35.26
CA THR A 102 28.30 7.62 -34.42
C THR A 102 27.30 6.97 -33.45
N ALA A 103 27.25 7.45 -32.21
CA ALA A 103 26.26 7.06 -31.20
C ALA A 103 25.59 8.31 -30.58
N LEU A 104 24.32 8.20 -30.18
CA LEU A 104 23.59 9.34 -29.59
C LEU A 104 24.04 9.66 -28.15
N GLY A 105 24.30 8.63 -27.34
CA GLY A 105 24.71 8.74 -25.94
C GLY A 105 26.19 8.42 -25.73
N TYR A 106 26.51 7.12 -25.57
CA TYR A 106 27.81 6.66 -25.10
C TYR A 106 28.55 5.79 -26.13
N GLY A 107 29.88 5.94 -26.26
CA GLY A 107 30.73 4.97 -26.99
C GLY A 107 30.55 4.98 -28.51
N GLY A 108 31.07 6.01 -29.19
CA GLY A 108 30.83 6.21 -30.62
C GLY A 108 31.39 5.12 -31.55
N ALA A 109 32.50 4.46 -31.16
CA ALA A 109 32.92 3.22 -31.78
C ALA A 109 32.60 2.00 -30.90
N ILE A 110 33.09 1.98 -29.65
CA ILE A 110 32.97 0.81 -28.77
C ILE A 110 32.36 1.22 -27.43
N LEU A 111 31.37 0.48 -26.96
CA LEU A 111 30.83 0.53 -25.59
C LEU A 111 31.20 -0.75 -24.83
N LEU A 112 31.74 -0.59 -23.63
CA LEU A 112 32.06 -1.66 -22.69
C LEU A 112 31.32 -1.42 -21.38
N GLU A 113 30.21 -2.13 -21.15
CA GLU A 113 29.40 -2.04 -19.94
C GLU A 113 29.61 -3.28 -19.07
N ASN A 114 30.10 -3.10 -17.85
CA ASN A 114 30.47 -4.18 -16.92
C ASN A 114 31.41 -5.25 -17.55
N SER A 115 32.17 -4.86 -18.57
CA SER A 115 32.99 -5.73 -19.41
C SER A 115 34.39 -5.13 -19.58
N ASP A 116 35.40 -5.98 -19.74
CA ASP A 116 36.79 -5.58 -19.99
C ASP A 116 37.27 -6.23 -21.29
N ALA A 117 38.06 -5.51 -22.10
CA ALA A 117 38.55 -5.97 -23.40
C ALA A 117 40.00 -5.53 -23.65
N GLN A 118 40.84 -6.49 -24.07
CA GLN A 118 42.18 -6.23 -24.55
C GLN A 118 42.10 -5.75 -26.00
N ILE A 119 42.61 -4.56 -26.29
CA ILE A 119 42.54 -3.96 -27.63
C ILE A 119 43.97 -3.74 -28.16
N GLU A 120 44.34 -4.44 -29.22
CA GLU A 120 45.69 -4.44 -29.78
C GLU A 120 45.67 -4.09 -31.27
N ASN A 121 46.63 -3.28 -31.74
CA ASN A 121 46.81 -2.96 -33.16
C ASN A 121 45.51 -2.51 -33.89
N CYS A 122 44.63 -1.78 -33.20
CA CYS A 122 43.37 -1.28 -33.76
C CYS A 122 43.44 0.19 -34.17
N ILE A 123 42.70 0.58 -35.21
CA ILE A 123 42.54 1.97 -35.66
C ILE A 123 41.14 2.46 -35.28
N ILE A 124 41.04 3.47 -34.40
CA ILE A 124 39.76 4.07 -33.98
C ILE A 124 39.78 5.57 -34.30
N GLN A 125 39.16 5.99 -35.40
CA GLN A 125 39.28 7.38 -35.89
C GLN A 125 37.95 7.99 -36.35
N TYR A 126 37.78 9.29 -36.16
CA TYR A 126 36.62 10.06 -36.64
C TYR A 126 35.25 9.62 -36.09
N ASN A 127 35.21 8.93 -34.95
CA ASN A 127 33.97 8.46 -34.33
C ASN A 127 33.37 9.55 -33.40
N LYS A 128 32.03 9.63 -33.29
CA LYS A 128 31.32 10.68 -32.51
C LYS A 128 30.31 10.09 -31.52
N ALA A 129 30.23 10.66 -30.32
CA ALA A 129 29.17 10.39 -29.34
C ALA A 129 29.00 11.59 -28.40
N GLN A 130 27.91 11.63 -27.63
CA GLN A 130 27.75 12.65 -26.59
C GLN A 130 28.86 12.52 -25.53
N ILE A 131 29.19 11.30 -25.12
CA ILE A 131 30.32 11.01 -24.22
C ILE A 131 31.08 9.77 -24.72
N GLY A 132 32.39 9.90 -24.92
CA GLY A 132 33.27 8.80 -25.37
C GLY A 132 33.13 8.46 -26.86
N GLY A 133 33.48 9.38 -27.76
CA GLY A 133 33.35 9.18 -29.21
C GLY A 133 34.13 7.98 -29.77
N GLY A 134 35.26 7.61 -29.17
CA GLY A 134 35.98 6.37 -29.50
C GLY A 134 35.44 5.18 -28.69
N ILE A 135 35.96 5.00 -27.48
CA ILE A 135 35.58 3.92 -26.57
C ILE A 135 34.95 4.51 -25.31
N ARG A 136 33.89 3.89 -24.79
CA ARG A 136 33.30 4.25 -23.50
C ARG A 136 33.13 3.02 -22.60
N TYR A 137 33.70 3.08 -21.40
CA TYR A 137 33.46 2.12 -20.32
C TYR A 137 32.32 2.60 -19.41
N MET A 138 31.42 1.70 -19.03
CA MET A 138 30.32 1.93 -18.08
C MET A 138 30.25 0.80 -17.03
N GLY A 139 29.77 1.13 -15.82
CA GLY A 139 29.50 0.14 -14.78
C GLY A 139 30.73 -0.44 -14.05
N LEU A 140 31.92 0.09 -14.33
CA LEU A 140 33.09 -0.09 -13.47
C LEU A 140 33.06 0.92 -12.32
N SER A 141 33.66 0.55 -11.19
CA SER A 141 33.66 1.40 -10.00
C SER A 141 34.92 2.22 -9.86
N GLY A 142 34.74 3.41 -9.30
CA GLY A 142 35.75 4.47 -9.28
C GLY A 142 35.19 5.66 -10.03
N GLY A 143 35.13 6.82 -9.38
CA GLY A 143 34.81 8.05 -10.10
C GLY A 143 35.83 8.30 -11.21
N SER A 144 35.48 9.13 -12.20
CA SER A 144 36.48 9.61 -13.16
C SER A 144 37.51 10.47 -12.44
N LEU A 145 38.75 10.00 -12.44
CA LEU A 145 39.90 10.76 -11.97
C LEU A 145 40.40 11.65 -13.10
N ASN A 146 40.11 12.95 -12.98
CA ASN A 146 40.64 13.96 -13.88
C ASN A 146 41.90 14.55 -13.26
N LEU A 147 43.03 14.41 -13.94
CA LEU A 147 44.33 14.91 -13.49
C LEU A 147 44.83 15.99 -14.44
N THR A 148 45.31 17.08 -13.87
CA THR A 148 46.14 18.07 -14.54
C THR A 148 47.57 17.89 -14.05
N ILE A 149 48.51 17.75 -14.97
CA ILE A 149 49.91 17.48 -14.68
C ILE A 149 50.72 18.62 -15.27
N GLN A 150 51.50 19.29 -14.42
CA GLN A 150 52.42 20.34 -14.83
C GLN A 150 53.85 19.79 -14.74
N ILE A 151 54.62 20.03 -15.80
CA ILE A 151 56.06 19.73 -15.81
C ILE A 151 56.78 21.03 -15.45
N LEU A 152 57.70 20.94 -14.49
CA LEU A 152 58.51 22.06 -14.05
C LEU A 152 59.95 21.87 -14.54
N ASP A 153 60.60 22.96 -14.89
CA ASP A 153 62.03 22.99 -15.20
C ASP A 153 62.88 22.93 -13.91
N GLU A 154 64.20 23.01 -14.08
CA GLU A 154 65.19 22.98 -12.99
C GLU A 154 65.12 24.18 -12.04
N GLU A 155 64.47 25.27 -12.45
CA GLU A 155 64.22 26.48 -11.65
C GLU A 155 62.82 26.49 -11.01
N ASN A 156 62.03 25.42 -11.19
CA ASN A 156 60.62 25.28 -10.82
C ASN A 156 59.65 26.18 -11.60
N ASN A 157 60.02 26.65 -12.78
CA ASN A 157 59.07 27.31 -13.67
C ASN A 157 58.29 26.27 -14.48
N PRO A 158 57.01 26.53 -14.81
CA PRO A 158 56.25 25.70 -15.74
C PRO A 158 56.96 25.59 -17.10
N PHE A 159 56.98 24.39 -17.67
CA PHE A 159 57.41 24.19 -19.04
C PHE A 159 56.38 24.82 -20.01
N ILE A 160 56.83 25.66 -20.95
CA ILE A 160 55.97 26.42 -21.86
C ILE A 160 56.42 26.19 -23.31
N PHE A 161 55.46 25.84 -24.18
CA PHE A 161 55.66 25.83 -25.62
C PHE A 161 54.39 26.26 -26.37
N ASP A 162 54.59 26.76 -27.59
CA ASP A 162 53.52 27.26 -28.43
C ASP A 162 53.11 26.24 -29.51
N MET A 163 51.89 25.73 -29.42
CA MET A 163 51.30 24.80 -30.38
C MET A 163 51.10 25.42 -31.76
N ASP A 164 50.87 26.74 -31.84
CA ASP A 164 50.71 27.44 -33.12
C ASP A 164 52.07 27.51 -33.83
N LEU A 165 53.16 27.75 -33.09
CA LEU A 165 54.52 27.69 -33.62
C LEU A 165 54.98 26.26 -33.93
N PHE A 166 54.51 25.26 -33.18
CA PHE A 166 54.80 23.86 -33.47
C PHE A 166 54.17 23.40 -34.81
N ASN A 167 52.93 23.82 -35.08
CA ASN A 167 52.19 23.43 -36.28
C ASN A 167 52.55 24.25 -37.55
N ASN A 168 53.25 25.37 -37.40
CA ASN A 168 53.56 26.27 -38.52
C ASN A 168 54.79 25.81 -39.31
N GLN A 169 54.58 25.43 -40.58
CA GLN A 169 55.65 24.91 -41.44
C GLN A 169 56.61 25.99 -41.97
N ASN A 170 56.23 27.28 -41.97
CA ASN A 170 56.98 28.37 -42.60
C ASN A 170 57.40 29.45 -41.58
N GLY A 171 58.07 29.03 -40.50
CA GLY A 171 58.55 29.94 -39.43
C GLY A 171 58.36 29.40 -38.00
N GLY A 172 57.98 28.14 -37.85
CA GLY A 172 57.81 27.47 -36.57
C GLY A 172 59.10 27.00 -35.90
N TYR A 173 58.96 26.15 -34.88
CA TYR A 173 60.09 25.54 -34.17
C TYR A 173 61.04 24.78 -35.11
N THR A 174 62.32 24.73 -34.76
CA THR A 174 63.30 23.90 -35.48
C THR A 174 62.97 22.41 -35.33
N LYS A 175 63.40 21.57 -36.28
CA LYS A 175 63.16 20.12 -36.21
C LYS A 175 63.60 19.48 -34.89
N PHE A 176 64.71 19.96 -34.31
CA PHE A 176 65.20 19.51 -33.02
C PHE A 176 64.22 19.79 -31.87
N ILE A 177 63.68 21.02 -31.81
CA ILE A 177 62.68 21.40 -30.80
C ILE A 177 61.35 20.66 -31.04
N GLN A 178 60.98 20.44 -32.31
CA GLN A 178 59.80 19.65 -32.64
C GLN A 178 59.95 18.19 -32.18
N GLU A 179 61.12 17.58 -32.35
CA GLU A 179 61.43 16.23 -31.85
C GLU A 179 61.44 16.18 -30.32
N GLU A 180 61.95 17.21 -29.64
CA GLU A 180 61.93 17.32 -28.19
C GLU A 180 60.51 17.46 -27.64
N VAL A 181 59.70 18.37 -28.19
CA VAL A 181 58.29 18.56 -27.84
C VAL A 181 57.48 17.29 -28.11
N ALA A 182 57.76 16.58 -29.21
CA ALA A 182 57.10 15.31 -29.53
C ALA A 182 57.37 14.20 -28.51
N ASN A 183 58.49 14.27 -27.77
CA ASN A 183 58.84 13.31 -26.71
C ASN A 183 58.13 13.56 -25.37
N PHE A 184 57.36 14.65 -25.24
CA PHE A 184 56.51 14.91 -24.07
C PHE A 184 55.31 13.98 -24.07
N LYS A 185 55.49 12.84 -23.42
CA LYS A 185 54.45 11.86 -23.13
C LYS A 185 54.46 11.54 -21.64
N ILE A 186 53.27 11.51 -21.04
CA ILE A 186 53.05 11.10 -19.67
C ILE A 186 52.10 9.92 -19.69
N LYS A 187 52.54 8.79 -19.14
CA LYS A 187 51.78 7.53 -19.10
C LYS A 187 51.60 7.07 -17.66
N ALA A 188 50.38 6.73 -17.27
CA ALA A 188 50.07 6.05 -16.03
C ALA A 188 50.20 4.53 -16.22
N ASN A 189 51.04 3.89 -15.41
CA ASN A 189 51.20 2.46 -15.38
C ASN A 189 50.71 1.90 -14.01
N PRO A 190 50.02 0.76 -14.00
CA PRO A 190 49.68 0.07 -12.77
C PRO A 190 50.95 -0.41 -12.06
N ALA A 191 50.97 -0.36 -10.73
CA ALA A 191 52.12 -0.81 -9.94
C ALA A 191 52.24 -2.33 -9.84
N ASN A 192 51.11 -3.03 -9.89
CA ASN A 192 51.00 -4.48 -9.70
C ASN A 192 49.69 -4.99 -10.33
N GLU A 193 49.49 -6.31 -10.32
CA GLU A 193 48.26 -6.96 -10.80
C GLU A 193 47.02 -6.69 -9.93
N LYS A 194 47.19 -6.02 -8.77
CA LYS A 194 46.10 -5.69 -7.83
C LYS A 194 45.48 -4.31 -8.08
N ILE A 195 45.96 -3.57 -9.08
CA ILE A 195 45.39 -2.31 -9.54
C ILE A 195 45.25 -2.32 -11.06
N LYS A 196 44.07 -1.96 -11.56
CA LYS A 196 43.82 -1.81 -12.99
C LYS A 196 43.40 -0.37 -13.29
N ILE A 197 43.83 0.11 -14.45
CA ILE A 197 43.55 1.46 -14.94
C ILE A 197 42.74 1.32 -16.24
N PHE A 198 41.63 2.05 -16.32
CA PHE A 198 40.74 2.11 -17.47
C PHE A 198 40.60 3.56 -17.96
N GLY A 199 40.08 3.73 -19.16
CA GLY A 199 39.88 5.05 -19.78
C GLY A 199 41.18 5.67 -20.27
N GLN A 200 41.31 6.99 -20.21
CA GLN A 200 42.53 7.67 -20.64
C GLN A 200 43.62 7.52 -19.57
N TYR A 201 44.68 6.78 -19.88
CA TYR A 201 45.82 6.59 -18.97
C TYR A 201 47.11 7.26 -19.46
N PHE A 202 47.07 7.98 -20.59
CA PHE A 202 48.21 8.76 -21.07
C PHE A 202 47.79 10.12 -21.63
N THR A 203 48.74 11.04 -21.70
CA THR A 203 48.60 12.35 -22.35
C THR A 203 49.93 12.69 -23.02
N ASP A 204 49.87 13.46 -24.09
CA ASP A 204 51.00 13.84 -24.92
C ASP A 204 50.95 15.33 -25.28
N TYR A 205 51.93 15.80 -26.04
CA TYR A 205 52.02 17.20 -26.50
C TYR A 205 50.77 17.69 -27.24
N THR A 206 49.99 16.80 -27.87
CA THR A 206 48.77 17.22 -28.60
C THR A 206 47.64 17.66 -27.67
N LYS A 207 47.68 17.25 -26.40
CA LYS A 207 46.68 17.57 -25.36
C LYS A 207 47.18 18.57 -24.33
N TYR A 208 48.23 19.31 -24.67
CA TYR A 208 48.79 20.37 -23.84
C TYR A 208 47.91 21.63 -23.86
N ASN A 209 47.59 22.16 -22.68
CA ASN A 209 46.85 23.41 -22.53
C ASN A 209 47.83 24.58 -22.37
N GLN A 210 47.86 25.48 -23.36
CA GLN A 210 48.74 26.64 -23.38
C GLN A 210 48.36 27.74 -22.38
N GLN A 211 47.11 27.79 -21.91
CA GLN A 211 46.67 28.80 -20.94
C GLN A 211 47.10 28.46 -19.51
N ASP A 212 47.03 27.18 -19.16
CA ASP A 212 47.32 26.68 -17.80
C ASP A 212 48.71 26.04 -17.70
N PHE A 213 49.43 25.91 -18.82
CA PHE A 213 50.71 25.21 -18.93
C PHE A 213 50.67 23.78 -18.36
N THR A 214 49.60 23.04 -18.66
CA THR A 214 49.35 21.70 -18.11
C THR A 214 48.98 20.66 -19.16
N PHE A 215 49.31 19.40 -18.86
CA PHE A 215 48.83 18.23 -19.56
C PHE A 215 47.61 17.65 -18.84
N SER A 216 46.55 17.34 -19.59
CA SER A 216 45.32 16.81 -18.99
C SER A 216 45.13 15.32 -19.29
N ILE A 217 44.80 14.56 -18.25
CA ILE A 217 44.26 13.22 -18.35
C ILE A 217 42.84 13.26 -17.80
N LYS A 218 41.85 12.97 -18.65
CA LYS A 218 40.43 13.01 -18.30
C LYS A 218 39.83 11.62 -18.37
N ASP A 219 38.85 11.33 -17.51
CA ASP A 219 38.12 10.05 -17.50
C ASP A 219 39.01 8.82 -17.25
N MET A 220 40.07 8.96 -16.44
CA MET A 220 40.82 7.81 -15.93
C MET A 220 39.99 7.13 -14.83
N MET A 221 39.81 5.82 -14.92
CA MET A 221 39.14 5.03 -13.87
C MET A 221 40.11 4.01 -13.30
N ILE A 222 40.01 3.75 -11.99
CA ILE A 222 40.96 2.92 -11.27
C ILE A 222 40.20 1.97 -10.36
N ILE A 223 40.47 0.68 -10.50
CA ILE A 223 39.91 -0.36 -9.62
C ILE A 223 41.01 -1.06 -8.83
N SER A 224 40.69 -1.42 -7.60
CA SER A 224 41.54 -2.15 -6.66
C SER A 224 40.65 -2.77 -5.57
N ASP A 225 41.20 -3.69 -4.78
CA ASP A 225 40.48 -4.31 -3.67
C ASP A 225 39.96 -3.25 -2.65
N PRO A 226 38.69 -3.30 -2.24
CA PRO A 226 38.13 -2.42 -1.24
C PRO A 226 38.84 -2.53 0.11
N ASN A 227 39.05 -1.37 0.77
CA ASN A 227 39.83 -1.23 2.00
C ASN A 227 41.32 -1.59 1.81
N SER A 228 41.91 -1.18 0.70
CA SER A 228 43.34 -1.37 0.40
C SER A 228 44.05 -0.07 0.06
N PHE A 229 45.38 -0.10 0.16
CA PHE A 229 46.28 0.94 -0.33
C PHE A 229 47.03 0.40 -1.54
N ASN A 230 46.99 1.15 -2.64
CA ASN A 230 47.76 0.87 -3.84
C ASN A 230 48.31 2.18 -4.43
N TYR A 231 49.17 2.09 -5.44
CA TYR A 231 49.71 3.27 -6.10
C TYR A 231 49.76 3.11 -7.61
N ILE A 232 49.75 4.24 -8.32
CA ILE A 232 49.97 4.32 -9.77
C ILE A 232 51.30 4.99 -10.01
N GLN A 233 52.03 4.52 -11.02
CA GLN A 233 53.31 5.09 -11.41
C GLN A 233 53.13 5.88 -12.72
N PHE A 234 53.28 7.19 -12.64
CA PHE A 234 53.36 8.05 -13.83
C PHE A 234 54.78 8.01 -14.36
N GLU A 235 54.92 7.71 -15.64
CA GLU A 235 56.16 7.65 -16.40
C GLU A 235 56.18 8.77 -17.43
N THR A 236 57.29 9.51 -17.52
CA THR A 236 57.52 10.47 -18.60
C THR A 236 58.92 10.36 -19.17
N THR A 237 59.00 10.36 -20.51
CA THR A 237 60.24 10.33 -21.28
C THR A 237 60.89 11.70 -21.44
N ALA A 238 60.16 12.78 -21.15
CA ALA A 238 60.65 14.15 -21.28
C ALA A 238 61.70 14.51 -20.22
N ILE A 239 61.56 13.98 -19.01
CA ILE A 239 62.50 14.25 -17.92
C ILE A 239 63.52 13.12 -17.86
N GLN A 240 64.75 13.41 -18.30
CA GLN A 240 65.86 12.48 -18.20
C GLN A 240 66.65 12.75 -16.91
N ARG A 241 66.79 11.75 -16.05
CA ARG A 241 67.69 11.83 -14.88
C ARG A 241 69.00 11.12 -15.16
N THR A 242 70.11 11.76 -14.81
CA THR A 242 71.43 11.14 -14.83
C THR A 242 71.63 10.32 -13.56
N ILE A 243 71.63 9.00 -13.67
CA ILE A 243 72.06 8.12 -12.57
C ILE A 243 73.58 7.99 -12.67
N LYS A 244 74.33 8.57 -11.73
CA LYS A 244 75.78 8.30 -11.61
C LYS A 244 75.99 6.88 -11.08
N ASN A 245 76.10 5.89 -11.97
CA ASN A 245 76.67 4.59 -11.62
C ASN A 245 78.21 4.67 -11.61
N LYS A 246 78.85 3.81 -10.80
CA LYS A 246 80.32 3.75 -10.62
C LYS A 246 81.09 3.56 -11.95
N ASP A 247 80.44 3.08 -13.00
CA ASP A 247 81.04 2.81 -14.31
C ASP A 247 80.78 3.88 -15.40
N ARG A 248 80.42 5.12 -15.04
CA ARG A 248 80.22 6.26 -15.97
C ARG A 248 79.23 6.03 -17.14
N ASN A 249 78.49 4.93 -17.16
CA ASN A 249 77.40 4.73 -18.12
C ASN A 249 76.19 5.56 -17.71
N ILE A 250 75.83 6.51 -18.58
CA ILE A 250 74.62 7.33 -18.46
C ILE A 250 73.46 6.49 -19.01
N THR A 251 72.71 5.81 -18.15
CA THR A 251 71.42 5.24 -18.54
C THR A 251 70.36 6.32 -18.42
N GLN A 252 69.87 6.80 -19.57
CA GLN A 252 68.71 7.70 -19.65
C GLN A 252 67.44 6.88 -19.40
N GLY A 253 66.97 6.90 -18.15
CA GLY A 253 65.69 6.30 -17.77
C GLY A 253 64.58 7.35 -17.78
N PRO A 254 63.34 6.97 -18.13
CA PRO A 254 62.19 7.86 -17.97
C PRO A 254 61.98 8.21 -16.49
N PHE A 255 61.46 9.40 -16.22
CA PHE A 255 61.16 9.85 -14.86
C PHE A 255 59.86 9.23 -14.36
N HIS A 256 59.85 8.83 -13.09
CA HIS A 256 58.71 8.17 -12.47
C HIS A 256 58.22 8.91 -11.21
N VAL A 257 56.90 9.14 -11.13
CA VAL A 257 56.22 9.70 -9.95
C VAL A 257 55.17 8.71 -9.46
N LYS A 258 55.10 8.51 -8.14
CA LYS A 258 54.11 7.63 -7.51
C LYS A 258 52.95 8.43 -6.95
N LEU A 259 51.72 8.02 -7.29
CA LEU A 259 50.49 8.52 -6.70
C LEU A 259 49.89 7.43 -5.81
N ASN A 260 49.89 7.64 -4.50
CA ASN A 260 49.27 6.72 -3.54
C ASN A 260 47.76 6.95 -3.49
N ILE A 261 46.99 5.86 -3.51
CA ILE A 261 45.52 5.87 -3.55
C ILE A 261 45.00 4.94 -2.47
N GLN A 262 44.05 5.44 -1.67
CA GLN A 262 43.35 4.69 -0.64
C GLN A 262 41.94 4.37 -1.10
N PHE A 263 41.57 3.08 -1.10
CA PHE A 263 40.26 2.61 -1.52
C PHE A 263 39.35 2.40 -0.32
N ARG A 264 38.11 2.91 -0.40
CA ARG A 264 37.09 2.72 0.64
C ARG A 264 36.46 1.33 0.60
N GLU A 265 35.75 0.99 1.66
CA GLU A 265 34.79 -0.10 1.65
C GLU A 265 33.53 0.24 0.84
N CYS A 266 32.79 -0.80 0.53
CA CYS A 266 31.62 -0.77 -0.31
C CYS A 266 30.40 -0.47 0.54
N ILE A 267 29.57 0.42 0.03
CA ILE A 267 28.43 0.96 0.75
C ILE A 267 27.13 0.33 0.25
N GLU A 268 26.03 0.60 0.94
CA GLU A 268 24.71 0.22 0.46
C GLU A 268 24.46 0.81 -0.94
N GLY A 269 23.84 0.03 -1.82
CA GLY A 269 23.65 0.38 -3.23
C GLY A 269 24.81 -0.02 -4.15
N GLU A 270 25.82 -0.70 -3.60
CA GLU A 270 26.92 -1.32 -4.33
C GLU A 270 26.95 -2.83 -4.08
N VAL A 271 27.53 -3.58 -5.02
CA VAL A 271 27.74 -5.04 -4.92
C VAL A 271 29.18 -5.38 -5.25
N TYR A 272 29.72 -6.43 -4.64
CA TYR A 272 31.05 -6.92 -4.98
C TYR A 272 31.04 -7.63 -6.33
N LYS A 273 31.97 -7.25 -7.22
CA LYS A 273 32.23 -7.91 -8.50
C LYS A 273 33.70 -8.21 -8.67
N LEU A 274 33.99 -9.24 -9.45
CA LEU A 274 35.34 -9.69 -9.72
C LEU A 274 35.77 -9.26 -11.13
N SER A 275 36.95 -8.65 -11.26
CA SER A 275 37.61 -8.38 -12.55
C SER A 275 39.03 -8.93 -12.51
N GLY A 276 39.26 -10.09 -13.13
CA GLY A 276 40.51 -10.85 -12.98
C GLY A 276 40.67 -11.34 -11.53
N SER A 277 41.75 -10.94 -10.87
CA SER A 277 42.02 -11.25 -9.45
C SER A 277 41.56 -10.16 -8.47
N ILE A 278 40.96 -9.07 -8.95
CA ILE A 278 40.59 -7.91 -8.13
C ILE A 278 39.10 -7.94 -7.85
N LEU A 279 38.73 -7.83 -6.58
CA LEU A 279 37.34 -7.58 -6.18
C LEU A 279 37.12 -6.06 -6.17
N TYR A 280 36.07 -5.55 -6.79
CA TYR A 280 35.71 -4.13 -6.79
C TYR A 280 34.22 -3.97 -6.52
N CYS A 281 33.76 -2.74 -6.30
CA CYS A 281 32.40 -2.49 -5.81
C CYS A 281 31.50 -1.81 -6.79
N GLN A 282 30.89 -2.61 -7.64
CA GLN A 282 29.97 -2.18 -8.69
C GLN A 282 28.79 -1.40 -8.10
N GLU A 283 28.59 -0.19 -8.59
CA GLU A 283 27.44 0.63 -8.26
C GLU A 283 26.20 0.15 -9.03
N CYS A 284 25.06 0.04 -8.35
CA CYS A 284 23.80 -0.30 -9.02
C CYS A 284 23.29 0.89 -9.84
N SER A 285 23.21 0.70 -11.16
CA SER A 285 22.74 1.69 -12.13
C SER A 285 21.25 2.00 -11.97
N GLU A 286 20.81 3.10 -12.57
CA GLU A 286 19.39 3.49 -12.59
C GLU A 286 18.53 2.34 -13.16
N GLY A 287 17.47 1.97 -12.44
CA GLY A 287 16.68 0.78 -12.75
C GLY A 287 17.05 -0.46 -11.92
N THR A 288 18.12 -0.38 -11.14
CA THR A 288 18.55 -1.45 -10.22
C THR A 288 18.92 -0.92 -8.83
N TYR A 289 18.87 -1.79 -7.81
CA TYR A 289 19.15 -1.42 -6.43
C TYR A 289 19.74 -2.55 -5.58
N TYR A 290 20.34 -2.18 -4.45
CA TYR A 290 20.79 -3.08 -3.40
C TYR A 290 20.70 -2.38 -2.02
N LEU A 291 19.88 -2.90 -1.10
CA LEU A 291 19.55 -2.21 0.18
C LEU A 291 20.43 -2.60 1.36
N GLN A 292 21.14 -3.73 1.26
CA GLN A 292 21.95 -4.25 2.37
C GLN A 292 23.41 -3.82 2.20
N LYS A 293 24.19 -3.85 3.29
CA LYS A 293 25.65 -3.69 3.15
C LYS A 293 26.19 -4.94 2.43
N PRO A 294 26.95 -4.79 1.33
CA PRO A 294 27.46 -5.93 0.59
C PRO A 294 28.50 -6.70 1.41
N ASP A 295 28.60 -8.00 1.15
CA ASP A 295 29.44 -8.95 1.88
C ASP A 295 30.44 -9.60 0.93
N LYS A 296 31.73 -9.53 1.30
CA LYS A 296 32.84 -10.00 0.46
C LYS A 296 32.74 -11.49 0.17
N GLU A 297 32.26 -12.29 1.12
CA GLU A 297 32.19 -13.76 0.97
C GLU A 297 31.08 -14.21 0.00
N LEU A 298 30.05 -13.39 -0.18
CA LEU A 298 28.86 -13.71 -0.98
C LEU A 298 28.85 -13.05 -2.37
N TYR A 299 30.00 -12.58 -2.86
CA TYR A 299 30.12 -11.82 -4.11
C TYR A 299 29.48 -12.49 -5.34
N GLN A 300 29.42 -13.82 -5.39
CA GLN A 300 28.79 -14.56 -6.50
C GLN A 300 27.27 -14.42 -6.55
N THR A 301 26.64 -14.25 -5.39
CA THR A 301 25.17 -14.22 -5.24
C THR A 301 24.61 -12.80 -5.13
N GLN A 302 25.47 -11.83 -4.83
CA GLN A 302 25.10 -10.43 -4.68
C GLN A 302 25.01 -9.75 -6.05
N ILE A 303 23.77 -9.52 -6.50
CA ILE A 303 23.47 -8.91 -7.79
C ILE A 303 22.54 -7.72 -7.53
N CYS A 304 22.76 -6.62 -8.26
CA CYS A 304 21.83 -5.50 -8.27
C CYS A 304 20.44 -5.98 -8.74
N LYS A 305 19.44 -5.85 -7.87
CA LYS A 305 18.08 -6.29 -8.17
C LYS A 305 17.39 -5.27 -9.06
N ARG A 306 16.56 -5.72 -10.00
CA ARG A 306 15.69 -4.82 -10.80
C ARG A 306 14.68 -4.11 -9.92
N CYS A 307 14.34 -2.85 -10.24
CA CYS A 307 13.35 -2.10 -9.49
C CYS A 307 12.04 -2.86 -9.31
N PRO A 308 11.40 -2.82 -8.12
CA PRO A 308 10.07 -3.38 -7.93
C PRO A 308 9.02 -2.73 -8.86
N GLN A 309 8.00 -3.48 -9.26
CA GLN A 309 6.94 -2.97 -10.15
C GLN A 309 6.19 -1.74 -9.59
N TYR A 310 6.18 -1.62 -8.25
CA TYR A 310 5.47 -0.58 -7.50
C TYR A 310 6.34 0.65 -7.18
N SER A 311 7.60 0.67 -7.60
CA SER A 311 8.45 1.87 -7.53
C SER A 311 8.36 2.68 -8.82
N GLN A 312 8.56 4.00 -8.71
CA GLN A 312 8.66 4.91 -9.84
C GLN A 312 10.07 4.84 -10.46
N THR A 313 11.09 4.95 -9.62
CA THR A 313 12.51 4.81 -9.98
C THR A 313 13.26 4.18 -8.81
N CYS A 314 14.39 3.54 -9.10
CA CYS A 314 15.32 3.08 -8.07
C CYS A 314 16.75 3.27 -8.55
N PHE A 315 17.62 3.59 -7.60
CA PHE A 315 19.03 3.87 -7.85
C PHE A 315 19.82 3.59 -6.57
N ARG A 316 20.93 2.85 -6.68
CA ARG A 316 21.77 2.46 -5.52
C ARG A 316 20.95 1.79 -4.42
N ASN A 317 20.83 2.41 -3.24
CA ASN A 317 20.05 1.93 -2.10
C ASN A 317 18.70 2.65 -1.95
N ASN A 318 18.33 3.54 -2.88
CA ASN A 318 17.10 4.30 -2.83
C ASN A 318 16.03 3.69 -3.76
N ILE A 319 14.82 3.55 -3.24
CA ILE A 319 13.64 3.09 -3.97
C ILE A 319 12.55 4.16 -3.79
N GLN A 320 12.25 4.89 -4.85
CA GLN A 320 11.14 5.83 -4.85
C GLN A 320 9.84 5.08 -5.12
N LEU A 321 8.94 5.05 -4.15
CA LEU A 321 7.65 4.37 -4.27
C LEU A 321 6.70 5.16 -5.19
N LYS A 322 5.70 4.47 -5.75
CA LYS A 322 4.52 5.14 -6.32
C LYS A 322 3.55 5.54 -5.22
N GLU A 323 2.71 6.53 -5.48
CA GLU A 323 1.58 6.88 -4.60
C GLU A 323 0.69 5.65 -4.33
N GLY A 324 0.19 5.51 -3.10
CA GLY A 324 -0.63 4.36 -2.69
C GLY A 324 0.13 3.16 -2.14
N TYR A 325 1.47 3.22 -2.08
CA TYR A 325 2.31 2.14 -1.55
C TYR A 325 3.08 2.58 -0.31
N TRP A 326 3.31 1.63 0.58
CA TRP A 326 3.98 1.83 1.86
C TRP A 326 4.99 0.73 2.13
N ARG A 327 6.08 1.06 2.82
CA ARG A 327 7.08 0.12 3.34
C ARG A 327 7.48 0.50 4.75
N ILE A 328 7.88 -0.49 5.55
CA ILE A 328 8.21 -0.27 6.97
C ILE A 328 9.44 0.63 7.16
N ASN A 329 10.46 0.46 6.32
CA ASN A 329 11.67 1.26 6.31
C ASN A 329 12.35 1.22 4.93
N ASN A 330 13.40 2.02 4.78
CA ASN A 330 14.18 2.09 3.54
C ASN A 330 15.07 0.86 3.27
N GLN A 331 15.27 0.00 4.27
CA GLN A 331 16.13 -1.20 4.17
C GLN A 331 15.38 -2.43 3.63
N THR A 332 14.06 -2.41 3.62
CA THR A 332 13.23 -3.50 3.12
C THR A 332 12.74 -3.24 1.70
N ASP A 333 12.75 -4.28 0.87
CA ASP A 333 12.09 -4.35 -0.44
C ASP A 333 10.64 -4.86 -0.35
N SER A 334 10.11 -5.07 0.86
CA SER A 334 8.71 -5.42 1.13
C SER A 334 7.83 -4.17 0.99
N ILE A 335 7.21 -4.01 -0.18
CA ILE A 335 6.34 -2.89 -0.52
C ILE A 335 4.89 -3.39 -0.52
N ILE A 336 4.03 -2.75 0.27
CA ILE A 336 2.65 -3.16 0.47
C ILE A 336 1.72 -2.05 -0.04
N TYR A 337 0.63 -2.43 -0.72
CA TYR A 337 -0.40 -1.50 -1.15
C TYR A 337 -1.34 -1.10 0.00
N CYS A 338 -1.61 0.19 0.13
CA CYS A 338 -2.50 0.74 1.15
C CYS A 338 -3.98 0.52 0.78
N LYS A 339 -4.48 -0.71 1.05
CA LYS A 339 -5.81 -1.20 0.66
C LYS A 339 -6.97 -0.29 1.09
N ASN A 340 -6.95 0.19 2.33
CA ASN A 340 -8.10 0.91 2.90
C ASN A 340 -8.23 2.36 2.40
N ARG A 341 -7.11 3.06 2.24
CA ARG A 341 -7.08 4.45 1.77
C ARG A 341 -5.74 4.75 1.09
N PRO A 342 -5.62 4.50 -0.23
CA PRO A 342 -4.36 4.66 -0.94
C PRO A 342 -3.79 6.08 -0.87
N THR A 343 -4.66 7.10 -0.81
CA THR A 343 -4.27 8.51 -0.72
C THR A 343 -3.53 8.88 0.57
N ASN A 344 -3.57 8.02 1.60
CA ASN A 344 -2.79 8.25 2.82
C ASN A 344 -1.31 7.93 2.64
N CYS A 345 -0.96 7.13 1.63
CA CYS A 345 0.40 6.65 1.40
C CYS A 345 1.06 7.46 0.28
N ILE A 346 2.04 8.29 0.66
CA ILE A 346 2.75 9.21 -0.23
C ILE A 346 4.21 8.79 -0.40
N PRO A 347 4.85 9.08 -1.54
CA PRO A 347 6.23 8.69 -1.80
C PRO A 347 7.24 9.66 -1.17
N ASP A 348 7.10 9.93 0.13
CA ASP A 348 8.01 10.79 0.89
C ASP A 348 8.60 10.03 2.09
N GLU A 349 9.92 9.93 2.12
CA GLU A 349 10.65 9.17 3.14
C GLU A 349 10.64 9.88 4.50
N ASN A 350 10.68 11.22 4.51
CA ASN A 350 10.72 12.01 5.74
C ASN A 350 9.45 11.84 6.56
N SER A 351 8.31 11.73 5.87
CA SER A 351 7.00 11.46 6.47
C SER A 351 6.72 9.97 6.73
N LYS A 352 7.72 9.08 6.59
CA LYS A 352 7.55 7.61 6.66
C LYS A 352 6.44 7.10 5.72
N TYR A 353 6.38 7.69 4.54
CA TYR A 353 5.41 7.41 3.48
C TYR A 353 3.95 7.75 3.83
N CYS A 354 3.70 8.61 4.83
CA CYS A 354 2.36 8.95 5.28
C CYS A 354 2.01 10.41 5.05
N ILE A 355 0.76 10.68 4.66
CA ILE A 355 0.23 12.04 4.62
C ILE A 355 0.19 12.67 6.03
N GLN A 356 0.25 14.00 6.10
CA GLN A 356 0.25 14.74 7.36
C GLN A 356 -0.90 14.33 8.28
N GLY A 357 -0.56 13.99 9.53
CA GLY A 357 -1.48 13.55 10.58
C GLY A 357 -1.64 12.04 10.69
N ASN A 358 -1.38 11.30 9.60
CA ASN A 358 -1.39 9.84 9.59
C ASN A 358 -0.02 9.28 10.01
N TYR A 359 -0.02 8.11 10.64
CA TYR A 359 1.17 7.45 11.14
C TYR A 359 0.95 5.92 11.23
N GLY A 360 2.05 5.16 11.34
CA GLY A 360 2.02 3.72 11.56
C GLY A 360 1.93 2.90 10.26
N PRO A 361 1.75 1.57 10.38
CA PRO A 361 1.69 0.69 9.22
C PRO A 361 0.58 1.09 8.25
N LEU A 362 0.85 1.10 6.94
CA LEU A 362 -0.13 1.49 5.90
C LEU A 362 -0.79 2.87 6.10
N CYS A 363 -0.26 3.71 6.99
CA CYS A 363 -0.78 5.04 7.31
C CYS A 363 -2.28 5.04 7.70
N GLU A 364 -2.77 3.99 8.37
CA GLU A 364 -4.18 3.86 8.77
C GLU A 364 -4.48 4.44 10.17
N SER A 365 -3.45 4.76 10.96
CA SER A 365 -3.59 5.34 12.31
C SER A 365 -3.26 6.83 12.31
N CYS A 366 -3.75 7.57 13.31
CA CYS A 366 -3.48 9.00 13.49
C CYS A 366 -2.41 9.24 14.55
N ASP A 367 -1.59 10.27 14.36
CA ASP A 367 -0.66 10.76 15.38
C ASP A 367 -1.43 11.50 16.47
N ILE A 368 -1.97 10.74 17.41
CA ILE A 368 -2.79 11.26 18.51
C ILE A 368 -1.92 12.14 19.40
N TYR A 369 -0.75 11.66 19.81
CA TYR A 369 0.16 12.35 20.74
C TYR A 369 0.84 13.58 20.12
N GLY A 370 0.99 13.62 18.79
CA GLY A 370 1.73 14.68 18.09
C GLY A 370 3.23 14.51 18.19
N ASN A 371 3.71 13.27 18.35
CA ASN A 371 5.14 12.97 18.49
C ASN A 371 5.88 13.02 17.16
N PHE A 372 5.18 12.81 16.04
CA PHE A 372 5.76 12.75 14.70
C PHE A 372 5.46 14.02 13.90
N TRP A 373 4.24 14.56 14.01
CA TRP A 373 3.78 15.72 13.24
C TRP A 373 3.77 17.05 14.04
N ASP A 374 4.27 17.05 15.28
CA ASP A 374 4.23 18.20 16.23
C ASP A 374 2.82 18.75 16.52
N GLN A 375 1.78 18.10 16.02
CA GLN A 375 0.38 18.47 16.14
C GLN A 375 -0.43 17.21 16.42
N GLN A 376 -1.50 17.37 17.20
CA GLN A 376 -2.34 16.25 17.61
C GLN A 376 -3.45 16.00 16.58
N TYR A 377 -3.68 14.74 16.26
CA TYR A 377 -4.70 14.32 15.30
C TYR A 377 -5.62 13.25 15.88
N GLN A 378 -6.90 13.33 15.54
CA GLN A 378 -7.90 12.34 15.90
C GLN A 378 -8.44 11.65 14.64
N SER A 379 -8.81 10.38 14.77
CA SER A 379 -9.43 9.64 13.67
C SER A 379 -10.85 10.11 13.39
N ASP A 380 -11.20 10.18 12.10
CA ASP A 380 -12.58 10.34 11.61
C ASP A 380 -13.37 9.02 11.56
N GLY A 381 -12.76 7.90 11.96
CA GLY A 381 -13.34 6.55 11.90
C GLY A 381 -13.30 5.90 10.50
N LYS A 382 -12.74 6.56 9.49
CA LYS A 382 -12.58 6.11 8.10
C LYS A 382 -11.12 6.27 7.63
N TYR A 383 -10.17 5.97 8.52
CA TYR A 383 -8.73 6.07 8.28
C TYR A 383 -8.22 7.48 7.90
N GLY A 384 -9.05 8.52 8.06
CA GLY A 384 -8.64 9.91 7.93
C GLY A 384 -8.33 10.52 9.30
N CYS A 385 -7.44 11.52 9.29
CA CYS A 385 -6.97 12.19 10.50
C CYS A 385 -7.33 13.68 10.48
N LEU A 386 -8.05 14.10 11.53
CA LEU A 386 -8.48 15.48 11.73
C LEU A 386 -7.61 16.13 12.81
N ASN A 387 -7.10 17.31 12.50
CA ASN A 387 -6.28 18.07 13.45
C ASN A 387 -7.11 18.53 14.66
N CYS A 388 -6.64 18.22 15.87
CA CYS A 388 -7.30 18.54 17.13
C CYS A 388 -7.56 20.04 17.31
N ASN A 389 -6.69 20.93 16.80
CA ASN A 389 -6.89 22.37 16.88
C ASN A 389 -8.07 22.85 16.04
N LYS A 390 -8.38 22.16 14.93
CA LYS A 390 -9.56 22.45 14.11
C LYS A 390 -10.83 21.93 14.78
N LEU A 391 -10.75 20.80 15.49
CA LEU A 391 -11.87 20.16 16.17
C LEU A 391 -12.40 20.96 17.37
N GLN A 392 -11.63 21.89 17.93
CA GLN A 392 -12.11 22.81 18.96
C GLN A 392 -13.08 23.88 18.43
N LYS A 393 -13.22 24.01 17.11
CA LYS A 393 -14.19 24.94 16.50
C LYS A 393 -15.61 24.39 16.63
N VAL A 394 -16.56 25.32 16.81
CA VAL A 394 -18.00 25.03 16.97
C VAL A 394 -18.55 24.15 15.83
N GLU A 395 -18.03 24.31 14.61
CA GLU A 395 -18.44 23.55 13.42
C GLU A 395 -18.30 22.02 13.58
N TYR A 396 -17.29 21.54 14.31
CA TYR A 396 -17.06 20.10 14.52
C TYR A 396 -17.68 19.57 15.81
N ILE A 397 -17.74 20.41 16.85
CA ILE A 397 -18.34 20.03 18.15
C ILE A 397 -19.86 19.95 18.04
N MET A 398 -20.50 20.89 17.34
CA MET A 398 -21.96 20.99 17.30
C MET A 398 -22.64 19.73 16.71
N PRO A 399 -22.16 19.14 15.59
CA PRO A 399 -22.70 17.89 15.07
C PRO A 399 -22.60 16.71 16.05
N THR A 400 -21.48 16.56 16.76
CA THR A 400 -21.31 15.45 17.73
C THR A 400 -22.27 15.60 18.91
N ILE A 401 -22.45 16.81 19.43
CA ILE A 401 -23.44 17.11 20.47
C ILE A 401 -24.86 16.82 19.97
N LEU A 402 -25.21 17.23 18.75
CA LEU A 402 -26.53 16.93 18.16
C LEU A 402 -26.78 15.43 18.03
N ILE A 403 -25.77 14.65 17.63
CA ILE A 403 -25.88 13.19 17.53
C ILE A 403 -26.15 12.57 18.91
N VAL A 404 -25.39 12.96 19.94
CA VAL A 404 -25.57 12.46 21.31
C VAL A 404 -26.95 12.83 21.87
N ILE A 405 -27.40 14.07 21.65
CA ILE A 405 -28.73 14.54 22.08
C ILE A 405 -29.84 13.81 21.30
N GLY A 406 -29.73 13.73 19.98
CA GLY A 406 -30.69 13.03 19.13
C GLY A 406 -30.82 11.57 19.50
N MET A 407 -29.71 10.93 19.88
CA MET A 407 -29.68 9.58 20.37
C MET A 407 -30.35 9.42 21.74
N ALA A 408 -30.10 10.34 22.68
CA ALA A 408 -30.80 10.35 23.97
C ALA A 408 -32.31 10.51 23.78
N ILE A 409 -32.74 11.42 22.90
CA ILE A 409 -34.16 11.62 22.53
C ILE A 409 -34.74 10.34 21.95
N TYR A 410 -34.03 9.67 21.05
CA TYR A 410 -34.46 8.41 20.45
C TYR A 410 -34.66 7.31 21.50
N ILE A 411 -33.70 7.13 22.42
CA ILE A 411 -33.78 6.13 23.49
C ILE A 411 -35.00 6.43 24.39
N LEU A 412 -35.15 7.68 24.83
CA LEU A 412 -36.27 8.11 25.68
C LEU A 412 -37.62 7.93 24.97
N PHE A 413 -37.69 8.27 23.69
CA PHE A 413 -38.87 8.08 22.86
C PHE A 413 -39.21 6.58 22.74
N SER A 414 -38.23 5.73 22.42
CA SER A 414 -38.40 4.28 22.29
C SER A 414 -38.90 3.64 23.58
N ILE A 415 -38.32 4.02 24.73
CA ILE A 415 -38.74 3.55 26.05
C ILE A 415 -40.18 3.99 26.34
N ARG A 416 -40.52 5.27 26.10
CA ARG A 416 -41.88 5.77 26.31
C ARG A 416 -42.90 5.04 25.45
N VAL A 417 -42.62 4.85 24.16
CA VAL A 417 -43.50 4.10 23.25
C VAL A 417 -43.69 2.66 23.74
N SER A 418 -42.60 1.97 24.08
CA SER A 418 -42.68 0.59 24.61
C SER A 418 -43.52 0.51 25.90
N LEU A 419 -43.36 1.47 26.81
CA LEU A 419 -44.14 1.54 28.05
C LEU A 419 -45.62 1.84 27.80
N LEU A 420 -45.95 2.74 26.86
CA LEU A 420 -47.33 3.05 26.49
C LEU A 420 -48.04 1.82 25.92
N VAL A 421 -47.38 1.11 24.99
CA VAL A 421 -47.91 -0.14 24.42
C VAL A 421 -48.10 -1.20 25.52
N SER A 422 -47.10 -1.38 26.40
CA SER A 422 -47.21 -2.29 27.54
C SER A 422 -48.39 -1.96 28.45
N ARG A 423 -48.61 -0.66 28.77
CA ARG A 423 -49.75 -0.22 29.59
C ARG A 423 -51.10 -0.54 28.94
N GLN A 424 -51.24 -0.31 27.64
CA GLN A 424 -52.48 -0.63 26.92
C GLN A 424 -52.77 -2.13 26.95
N ILE A 425 -51.75 -2.98 26.74
CA ILE A 425 -51.90 -4.43 26.80
C ILE A 425 -52.29 -4.90 28.21
N ILE A 426 -51.69 -4.30 29.25
CA ILE A 426 -52.01 -4.58 30.66
C ILE A 426 -53.48 -4.23 30.96
N GLN A 427 -53.94 -3.05 30.56
CA GLN A 427 -55.33 -2.63 30.75
C GLN A 427 -56.30 -3.60 30.08
N GLY A 428 -56.05 -4.01 28.84
CA GLY A 428 -56.87 -4.99 28.15
C GLY A 428 -56.84 -6.38 28.81
N TYR A 429 -55.71 -6.79 29.39
CA TYR A 429 -55.60 -8.04 30.14
C TYR A 429 -56.46 -8.05 31.41
N TYR A 430 -56.37 -7.01 32.25
CA TYR A 430 -57.16 -6.92 33.47
C TYR A 430 -58.66 -6.72 33.18
N LEU A 431 -59.03 -5.93 32.17
CA LEU A 431 -60.43 -5.81 31.73
C LEU A 431 -61.02 -7.15 31.27
N ARG A 432 -60.20 -7.99 30.61
CA ARG A 432 -60.60 -9.34 30.22
C ARG A 432 -60.76 -10.26 31.44
N ARG A 433 -59.84 -10.17 32.41
CA ARG A 433 -59.89 -10.96 33.65
C ARG A 433 -61.06 -10.56 34.56
N LEU A 434 -61.49 -9.29 34.52
CA LEU A 434 -62.69 -8.79 35.19
C LEU A 434 -63.99 -9.14 34.45
N GLY A 435 -63.93 -9.74 33.26
CA GLY A 435 -65.10 -10.08 32.47
C GLY A 435 -65.84 -8.87 31.85
N ILE A 436 -65.20 -7.69 31.79
CA ILE A 436 -65.85 -6.46 31.32
C ILE A 436 -65.84 -6.41 29.78
N ILE A 437 -64.68 -6.59 29.14
CA ILE A 437 -64.51 -6.54 27.67
C ILE A 437 -63.46 -7.57 27.20
N SER A 438 -63.76 -8.33 26.16
CA SER A 438 -62.82 -9.21 25.46
C SER A 438 -61.98 -8.45 24.42
N ILE A 439 -60.93 -7.76 24.87
CA ILE A 439 -59.98 -7.09 23.97
C ILE A 439 -58.90 -8.10 23.56
N SER A 440 -58.77 -8.42 22.27
CA SER A 440 -57.69 -9.28 21.75
C SER A 440 -56.33 -8.56 21.75
N LYS A 441 -55.21 -9.30 21.84
CA LYS A 441 -53.86 -8.70 21.74
C LYS A 441 -53.63 -7.99 20.39
N SER A 442 -54.31 -8.42 19.33
CA SER A 442 -54.29 -7.78 18.01
C SER A 442 -55.09 -6.47 17.91
N ALA A 443 -55.85 -6.10 18.95
CA ALA A 443 -56.66 -4.88 18.94
C ALA A 443 -55.85 -3.60 19.28
N PHE A 444 -54.61 -3.75 19.75
CA PHE A 444 -53.73 -2.60 20.01
C PHE A 444 -53.15 -2.12 18.67
N ALA A 445 -53.57 -0.92 18.25
CA ALA A 445 -53.23 -0.35 16.95
C ALA A 445 -51.82 0.26 16.89
N ASP A 446 -51.20 0.54 18.04
CA ASP A 446 -49.87 1.16 18.09
C ASP A 446 -48.77 0.12 17.91
N ASN A 447 -48.37 0.00 16.64
CA ASN A 447 -47.34 -0.90 16.14
C ASN A 447 -45.95 -0.22 16.01
N THR A 448 -45.80 1.01 16.49
CA THR A 448 -44.59 1.83 16.29
C THR A 448 -43.34 1.21 16.89
N ASN A 449 -43.42 0.66 18.11
CA ASN A 449 -42.28 0.01 18.77
C ASN A 449 -41.72 -1.14 17.93
N MET A 450 -42.59 -1.99 17.40
CA MET A 450 -42.22 -3.16 16.61
C MET A 450 -41.60 -2.75 15.27
N ASN A 451 -42.16 -1.74 14.60
CA ASN A 451 -41.59 -1.16 13.37
C ASN A 451 -40.21 -0.54 13.63
N MET A 452 -40.05 0.20 14.74
CA MET A 452 -38.76 0.78 15.12
C MET A 452 -37.69 -0.28 15.37
N LYS A 453 -38.03 -1.36 16.09
CA LYS A 453 -37.12 -2.50 16.29
C LYS A 453 -36.71 -3.15 14.97
N ALA A 454 -37.66 -3.41 14.08
CA ALA A 454 -37.36 -4.01 12.79
C ALA A 454 -36.42 -3.13 11.95
N MET A 455 -36.68 -1.82 11.93
CA MET A 455 -35.81 -0.82 11.30
C MET A 455 -34.40 -0.84 11.89
N LEU A 456 -34.27 -0.76 13.22
CA LEU A 456 -32.98 -0.81 13.89
C LEU A 456 -32.20 -2.08 13.55
N HIS A 457 -32.84 -3.25 13.67
CA HIS A 457 -32.17 -4.52 13.40
C HIS A 457 -31.65 -4.60 11.97
N TYR A 458 -32.45 -4.16 10.99
CA TYR A 458 -32.02 -4.11 9.59
C TYR A 458 -30.85 -3.15 9.39
N MET A 459 -30.96 -1.90 9.88
CA MET A 459 -29.91 -0.87 9.73
C MET A 459 -28.59 -1.31 10.36
N GLN A 460 -28.65 -1.88 11.57
CA GLN A 460 -27.49 -2.35 12.29
C GLN A 460 -26.77 -3.51 11.59
N ILE A 461 -27.51 -4.45 11.00
CA ILE A 461 -26.90 -5.55 10.24
C ILE A 461 -26.35 -5.03 8.91
N ALA A 462 -27.08 -4.16 8.22
CA ALA A 462 -26.64 -3.64 6.95
C ALA A 462 -25.38 -2.77 7.08
N ALA A 463 -25.25 -2.00 8.17
CA ALA A 463 -24.04 -1.25 8.50
C ALA A 463 -22.81 -2.15 8.73
N LEU A 464 -22.99 -3.38 9.23
CA LEU A 464 -21.91 -4.34 9.43
C LEU A 464 -21.46 -5.03 8.14
N ILE A 465 -22.37 -5.20 7.17
CA ILE A 465 -22.13 -5.98 5.95
C ILE A 465 -21.65 -5.10 4.79
N ASN A 466 -22.14 -3.85 4.70
CA ASN A 466 -21.77 -2.92 3.64
C ASN A 466 -20.41 -2.27 3.95
N THR A 467 -19.34 -2.87 3.48
CA THR A 467 -17.95 -2.42 3.69
C THR A 467 -17.26 -1.91 2.42
N PHE A 468 -18.00 -1.64 1.33
CA PHE A 468 -17.39 -1.30 0.04
C PHE A 468 -16.90 0.14 -0.06
N GLU A 469 -15.76 0.27 -0.75
CA GLU A 469 -14.99 1.49 -1.08
C GLU A 469 -15.74 2.55 -1.89
N VAL A 470 -16.98 2.29 -2.31
CA VAL A 470 -17.71 3.23 -3.15
C VAL A 470 -18.48 4.21 -2.26
N GLU A 471 -18.14 5.49 -2.40
CA GLU A 471 -18.71 6.57 -1.62
C GLU A 471 -20.22 6.70 -1.87
N LEU A 472 -21.00 6.22 -0.91
CA LEU A 472 -22.44 6.42 -0.88
C LEU A 472 -22.76 7.90 -0.58
N PRO A 473 -23.81 8.49 -1.18
CA PRO A 473 -24.29 9.81 -0.80
C PRO A 473 -24.50 9.92 0.71
N ILE A 474 -24.11 11.06 1.30
CA ILE A 474 -24.03 11.27 2.76
C ILE A 474 -25.35 10.94 3.47
N PHE A 475 -26.50 11.33 2.90
CA PHE A 475 -27.81 11.04 3.49
C PHE A 475 -28.09 9.54 3.65
N MET A 476 -27.55 8.70 2.76
CA MET A 476 -27.78 7.25 2.72
C MET A 476 -26.95 6.49 3.74
N THR A 477 -25.75 6.98 4.06
CA THR A 477 -24.88 6.41 5.12
C THR A 477 -25.18 6.97 6.50
N PHE A 478 -25.74 8.18 6.56
CA PHE A 478 -26.01 8.88 7.80
C PHE A 478 -26.87 8.06 8.77
N PHE A 479 -28.05 7.58 8.38
CA PHE A 479 -28.92 6.85 9.32
C PHE A 479 -28.34 5.52 9.79
N PRO A 480 -27.81 4.63 8.91
CA PRO A 480 -27.17 3.39 9.34
C PRO A 480 -25.97 3.60 10.26
N GLN A 481 -25.11 4.58 9.96
CA GLN A 481 -23.89 4.86 10.74
C GLN A 481 -24.22 5.58 12.06
N GLN A 482 -25.13 6.56 12.04
CA GLN A 482 -25.43 7.37 13.23
C GLN A 482 -26.33 6.64 14.23
N ILE A 483 -27.34 5.91 13.76
CA ILE A 483 -28.31 5.21 14.63
C ILE A 483 -27.89 3.76 14.89
N GLY A 484 -27.23 3.10 13.93
CA GLY A 484 -26.87 1.70 14.02
C GLY A 484 -25.68 1.40 14.94
N THR A 485 -24.69 2.30 15.00
CA THR A 485 -23.40 2.08 15.67
C THR A 485 -23.05 3.18 16.67
N PRO A 486 -23.87 3.38 17.71
CA PRO A 486 -23.75 4.50 18.63
C PRO A 486 -22.45 4.58 19.42
N VAL A 487 -21.88 3.43 19.81
CA VAL A 487 -20.61 3.38 20.55
C VAL A 487 -19.47 3.82 19.65
N GLN A 488 -19.47 3.44 18.37
CA GLN A 488 -18.42 3.79 17.41
C GLN A 488 -18.37 5.30 17.14
N ASN A 489 -19.53 5.97 17.08
CA ASN A 489 -19.60 7.41 16.83
C ASN A 489 -18.99 8.26 17.95
N ILE A 490 -18.90 7.71 19.17
CA ILE A 490 -18.37 8.39 20.36
C ILE A 490 -16.93 7.92 20.66
N LEU A 491 -16.47 6.83 20.03
CA LEU A 491 -15.26 6.10 20.41
C LEU A 491 -13.99 6.96 20.30
N PHE A 492 -13.88 7.77 19.25
CA PHE A 492 -12.73 8.65 19.01
C PHE A 492 -12.95 10.08 19.53
N SER A 493 -14.18 10.46 19.89
CA SER A 493 -14.55 11.86 20.19
C SER A 493 -13.79 12.50 21.35
N PHE A 494 -13.24 11.68 22.25
CA PHE A 494 -12.49 12.15 23.40
C PHE A 494 -10.97 12.02 23.23
N ASP A 495 -10.47 11.55 22.09
CA ASP A 495 -9.04 11.31 21.89
C ASP A 495 -8.22 12.59 22.09
N CYS A 496 -8.58 13.69 21.40
CA CYS A 496 -7.87 14.98 21.54
C CYS A 496 -7.89 15.53 22.98
N TYR A 497 -8.89 15.16 23.80
CA TYR A 497 -8.98 15.61 25.19
C TYR A 497 -8.20 14.70 26.15
N LEU A 498 -8.36 13.38 25.99
CA LEU A 498 -7.74 12.35 26.84
C LEU A 498 -6.23 12.20 26.59
N ASN A 499 -5.77 12.65 25.42
CA ASN A 499 -4.39 12.59 24.98
C ASN A 499 -3.40 13.46 25.77
N LYS A 500 -3.87 14.39 26.63
CA LYS A 500 -2.95 15.16 27.51
C LYS A 500 -2.19 14.29 28.52
N ALA A 501 -2.55 13.00 28.64
CA ALA A 501 -1.84 12.02 29.45
C ALA A 501 -0.74 11.29 28.65
N GLN A 502 0.26 12.02 28.15
CA GLN A 502 1.48 11.43 27.57
C GLN A 502 2.33 10.66 28.60
N GLU A 503 1.94 10.68 29.88
CA GLU A 503 2.61 9.94 30.98
C GLU A 503 1.91 8.64 31.39
N SER A 504 0.78 8.28 30.79
CA SER A 504 0.10 7.05 31.21
C SER A 504 0.80 5.81 30.63
N LYS A 505 1.10 4.81 31.48
CA LYS A 505 1.64 3.50 31.07
C LYS A 505 0.73 2.71 30.10
N PHE A 506 -0.46 3.23 29.78
CA PHE A 506 -1.51 2.51 29.08
C PHE A 506 -1.81 3.17 27.73
N PRO A 507 -1.67 2.43 26.61
CA PRO A 507 -2.14 2.86 25.28
C PRO A 507 -3.56 3.44 25.26
N ILE A 508 -3.77 4.51 24.47
CA ILE A 508 -5.09 5.16 24.28
C ILE A 508 -6.20 4.18 23.85
N VAL A 509 -5.86 3.14 23.10
CA VAL A 509 -6.80 2.09 22.66
C VAL A 509 -7.48 1.39 23.85
N PHE A 510 -6.78 1.27 24.98
CA PHE A 510 -7.26 0.70 26.24
C PHE A 510 -8.13 1.67 27.05
N VAL A 511 -7.87 2.97 26.92
CA VAL A 511 -8.67 4.03 27.56
C VAL A 511 -10.01 4.17 26.83
N ARG A 512 -10.01 4.14 25.49
CA ARG A 512 -11.23 4.17 24.66
C ARG A 512 -12.20 3.05 25.03
N THR A 513 -11.68 1.86 25.25
CA THR A 513 -12.45 0.68 25.65
C THR A 513 -13.05 0.83 27.04
N LEU A 514 -12.29 1.32 28.02
CA LEU A 514 -12.81 1.60 29.37
C LEU A 514 -13.92 2.65 29.35
N TRP A 515 -13.73 3.78 28.66
CA TRP A 515 -14.77 4.79 28.51
C TRP A 515 -16.00 4.25 27.77
N SER A 516 -15.81 3.44 26.71
CA SER A 516 -16.93 2.83 25.98
C SER A 516 -17.81 1.99 26.89
N LEU A 517 -17.23 1.26 27.86
CA LEU A 517 -17.97 0.46 28.84
C LEU A 517 -18.78 1.33 29.82
N CYS A 518 -18.40 2.61 30.01
CA CYS A 518 -19.13 3.57 30.83
C CYS A 518 -20.28 4.26 30.09
N VAL A 519 -20.29 4.29 28.74
CA VAL A 519 -21.34 4.95 27.93
C VAL A 519 -22.77 4.54 28.32
N PRO A 520 -23.09 3.24 28.58
CA PRO A 520 -24.43 2.84 29.00
C PRO A 520 -24.85 3.50 30.31
N LEU A 521 -23.94 3.74 31.25
CA LEU A 521 -24.24 4.33 32.55
C LEU A 521 -24.76 5.78 32.40
N PHE A 522 -24.21 6.55 31.47
CA PHE A 522 -24.68 7.91 31.20
C PHE A 522 -26.13 7.94 30.70
N TYR A 523 -26.50 7.00 29.83
CA TYR A 523 -27.88 6.90 29.34
C TYR A 523 -28.86 6.35 30.40
N VAL A 524 -28.35 5.57 31.37
CA VAL A 524 -29.15 5.05 32.49
C VAL A 524 -29.58 6.17 33.45
N ILE A 525 -28.75 7.19 33.69
CA ILE A 525 -29.08 8.33 34.58
C ILE A 525 -30.36 9.06 34.10
N GLY A 526 -30.61 9.07 32.79
CA GLY A 526 -31.83 9.66 32.20
C GLY A 526 -33.09 8.76 32.26
N SER A 527 -32.95 7.47 32.56
CA SER A 527 -34.06 6.51 32.59
C SER A 527 -33.99 5.59 33.82
N TYR A 528 -34.59 6.03 34.93
CA TYR A 528 -34.71 5.26 36.17
C TYR A 528 -35.62 4.02 36.10
N SER A 529 -35.98 3.54 34.90
CA SER A 529 -36.89 2.41 34.72
C SER A 529 -36.14 1.13 34.35
N MET A 530 -36.52 -0.01 34.96
CA MET A 530 -35.98 -1.32 34.59
C MET A 530 -36.17 -1.65 33.10
N SER A 531 -37.25 -1.17 32.49
CA SER A 531 -37.47 -1.26 31.04
C SER A 531 -36.43 -0.51 30.22
N GLY A 532 -35.99 0.66 30.71
CA GLY A 532 -34.93 1.45 30.08
C GLY A 532 -33.58 0.74 30.15
N LEU A 533 -33.26 0.15 31.30
CA LEU A 533 -32.06 -0.67 31.47
C LEU A 533 -32.03 -1.86 30.50
N VAL A 534 -33.13 -2.62 30.43
CA VAL A 534 -33.26 -3.76 29.50
C VAL A 534 -33.10 -3.30 28.06
N PHE A 535 -33.75 -2.20 27.67
CA PHE A 535 -33.62 -1.63 26.32
C PHE A 535 -32.17 -1.26 25.99
N LEU A 536 -31.52 -0.48 26.87
CA LEU A 536 -30.16 0.01 26.68
C LEU A 536 -29.15 -1.13 26.54
N ILE A 537 -29.27 -2.16 27.38
CA ILE A 537 -28.36 -3.30 27.35
C ILE A 537 -28.46 -4.03 26.01
N PHE A 538 -29.66 -4.42 25.58
CA PHE A 538 -29.82 -5.14 24.31
C PHE A 538 -29.50 -4.28 23.08
N PHE A 539 -29.74 -2.98 23.17
CA PHE A 539 -29.45 -2.03 22.10
C PHE A 539 -27.94 -1.80 21.93
N MET A 540 -27.17 -1.68 23.03
CA MET A 540 -25.72 -1.43 23.02
C MET A 540 -24.87 -2.70 22.92
N GLN A 541 -25.39 -3.85 23.37
CA GLN A 541 -24.70 -5.15 23.42
C GLN A 541 -23.84 -5.47 22.17
N PRO A 542 -24.36 -5.43 20.93
CA PRO A 542 -23.58 -5.79 19.76
C PRO A 542 -22.39 -4.87 19.50
N ASN A 543 -22.50 -3.57 19.78
CA ASN A 543 -21.41 -2.62 19.59
C ASN A 543 -20.31 -2.79 20.66
N MET A 544 -20.72 -3.09 21.90
CA MET A 544 -19.76 -3.37 22.98
C MET A 544 -18.95 -4.63 22.69
N ILE A 545 -19.64 -5.71 22.28
CA ILE A 545 -18.96 -6.95 21.91
C ILE A 545 -18.04 -6.72 20.71
N GLN A 546 -18.47 -5.97 19.70
CA GLN A 546 -17.62 -5.63 18.56
C GLN A 546 -16.35 -4.89 18.98
N ASN A 547 -16.45 -3.86 19.84
CA ASN A 547 -15.30 -3.11 20.34
C ASN A 547 -14.31 -4.00 21.11
N LEU A 548 -14.82 -4.84 22.02
CA LEU A 548 -13.98 -5.76 22.79
C LEU A 548 -13.28 -6.81 21.90
N LEU A 549 -14.00 -7.33 20.90
CA LEU A 549 -13.43 -8.28 19.93
C LEU A 549 -12.38 -7.63 19.02
N SER A 550 -12.60 -6.40 18.57
CA SER A 550 -11.65 -5.70 17.69
C SER A 550 -10.33 -5.36 18.40
N VAL A 551 -10.38 -5.10 19.70
CA VAL A 551 -9.17 -4.83 20.51
C VAL A 551 -8.40 -6.13 20.80
N MET A 552 -9.09 -7.25 20.95
CA MET A 552 -8.46 -8.57 21.16
C MET A 552 -7.92 -9.19 19.86
N SER A 553 -8.48 -8.81 18.70
CA SER A 553 -8.13 -9.38 17.40
C SER A 553 -6.88 -8.71 16.81
N CYS A 554 -6.13 -9.47 16.02
CA CYS A 554 -4.87 -9.04 15.41
C CYS A 554 -4.91 -9.11 13.88
N ARG A 555 -4.17 -8.23 13.22
CA ARG A 555 -3.94 -8.21 11.77
C ARG A 555 -2.44 -8.30 11.49
N GLU A 556 -2.05 -9.17 10.56
CA GLU A 556 -0.66 -9.29 10.10
C GLU A 556 -0.37 -8.25 9.00
N ILE A 557 0.69 -7.46 9.18
CA ILE A 557 1.23 -6.52 8.20
C ILE A 557 2.75 -6.69 8.19
N ASP A 558 3.33 -7.01 7.04
CA ASP A 558 4.79 -7.21 6.89
C ASP A 558 5.39 -8.19 7.92
N LYS A 559 4.79 -9.38 8.08
CA LYS A 559 5.17 -10.44 9.04
C LYS A 559 5.11 -10.04 10.52
N LYS A 560 4.50 -8.89 10.85
CA LYS A 560 4.26 -8.42 12.22
C LYS A 560 2.77 -8.33 12.50
N ASN A 561 2.38 -8.69 13.71
CA ASN A 561 0.98 -8.64 14.14
C ASN A 561 0.69 -7.35 14.89
N TYR A 562 -0.37 -6.66 14.49
CA TYR A 562 -0.84 -5.40 15.06
C TYR A 562 -2.28 -5.53 15.56
N ILE A 563 -2.67 -4.72 16.54
CA ILE A 563 -4.04 -4.72 17.10
C ILE A 563 -5.02 -4.20 16.03
N LEU A 564 -6.11 -4.93 15.80
CA LEU A 564 -7.06 -4.62 14.71
C LEU A 564 -7.78 -3.28 14.91
N SER A 565 -8.08 -2.89 16.16
CA SER A 565 -8.71 -1.59 16.46
C SER A 565 -7.76 -0.39 16.35
N ASP A 566 -6.44 -0.61 16.45
CA ASP A 566 -5.43 0.45 16.28
C ASP A 566 -4.07 -0.19 15.95
N ILE A 567 -3.69 -0.12 14.68
CA ILE A 567 -2.48 -0.79 14.16
C ILE A 567 -1.18 -0.07 14.56
N SER A 568 -1.25 1.02 15.33
CA SER A 568 -0.09 1.65 15.94
C SER A 568 0.60 0.74 16.97
N TYR A 569 -0.14 -0.22 17.53
CA TYR A 569 0.32 -1.08 18.62
C TYR A 569 0.50 -2.53 18.16
N SER A 570 1.58 -3.16 18.58
CA SER A 570 1.87 -4.56 18.31
C SER A 570 1.01 -5.50 19.16
N CYS A 571 0.61 -6.62 18.57
CA CYS A 571 -0.11 -7.68 19.25
C CYS A 571 0.80 -8.53 20.15
N TYR A 572 0.16 -9.24 21.07
CA TYR A 572 0.78 -10.19 22.02
C TYR A 572 1.94 -9.64 22.86
N THR A 573 1.97 -8.33 23.11
CA THR A 573 2.83 -7.75 24.14
C THR A 573 2.30 -8.07 25.54
N ASP A 574 3.16 -8.03 26.56
CA ASP A 574 2.74 -8.32 27.96
C ASP A 574 1.57 -7.42 28.41
N ILE A 575 1.59 -6.15 27.99
CA ILE A 575 0.53 -5.18 28.27
C ILE A 575 -0.77 -5.61 27.58
N HIS A 576 -0.70 -6.01 26.30
CA HIS A 576 -1.86 -6.45 25.54
C HIS A 576 -2.47 -7.73 26.11
N ILE A 577 -1.66 -8.72 26.49
CA ILE A 577 -2.13 -9.97 27.08
C ILE A 577 -2.82 -9.72 28.42
N ASN A 578 -2.21 -8.92 29.30
CA ASN A 578 -2.82 -8.54 30.58
C ASN A 578 -4.14 -7.80 30.36
N TYR A 579 -4.20 -6.90 29.39
CA TYR A 579 -5.44 -6.19 29.06
C TYR A 579 -6.55 -7.13 28.58
N ILE A 580 -6.20 -8.11 27.73
CA ILE A 580 -7.14 -9.13 27.26
C ILE A 580 -7.73 -9.90 28.44
N ILE A 581 -6.89 -10.33 29.38
CA ILE A 581 -7.31 -11.17 30.52
C ILE A 581 -8.15 -10.38 31.53
N PHE A 582 -7.77 -9.15 31.86
CA PHE A 582 -8.42 -8.40 32.94
C PHE A 582 -9.58 -7.51 32.49
N ILE A 583 -9.65 -7.12 31.21
CA ILE A 583 -10.69 -6.21 30.72
C ILE A 583 -11.50 -6.83 29.58
N CYS A 584 -10.86 -7.34 28.53
CA CYS A 584 -11.60 -7.87 27.38
C CYS A 584 -12.40 -9.13 27.70
N LEU A 585 -11.80 -10.15 28.32
CA LEU A 585 -12.47 -11.40 28.65
C LEU A 585 -13.61 -11.22 29.68
N PRO A 586 -13.42 -10.49 30.81
CA PRO A 586 -14.51 -10.21 31.74
C PRO A 586 -15.60 -9.35 31.11
N GLY A 587 -15.25 -8.36 30.28
CA GLY A 587 -16.20 -7.55 29.53
C GLY A 587 -17.02 -8.39 28.55
N LEU A 588 -16.38 -9.29 27.80
CA LEU A 588 -17.06 -10.21 26.88
C LEU A 588 -17.98 -11.15 27.65
N PHE A 589 -17.53 -11.73 28.76
CA PHE A 589 -18.36 -12.57 29.61
C PHE A 589 -19.60 -11.80 30.12
N LEU A 590 -19.40 -10.57 30.58
CA LEU A 590 -20.48 -9.71 31.08
C LEU A 590 -21.55 -9.45 30.01
N TRP A 591 -21.14 -9.00 28.82
CA TRP A 591 -22.05 -8.59 27.75
C TRP A 591 -22.62 -9.75 26.93
N LEU A 592 -21.85 -10.83 26.73
CA LEU A 592 -22.27 -11.98 25.92
C LEU A 592 -23.10 -12.98 26.72
N ILE A 593 -22.81 -13.16 28.02
CA ILE A 593 -23.38 -14.25 28.82
C ILE A 593 -24.09 -13.70 30.07
N ALA A 594 -23.40 -12.98 30.96
CA ALA A 594 -23.93 -12.68 32.29
C ALA A 594 -25.22 -11.83 32.27
N LEU A 595 -25.22 -10.70 31.52
CA LEU A 595 -26.38 -9.82 31.43
C LEU A 595 -27.57 -10.49 30.71
N PRO A 596 -27.42 -11.11 29.52
CA PRO A 596 -28.51 -11.85 28.89
C PRO A 596 -29.04 -13.00 29.76
N ALA A 597 -28.17 -13.77 30.42
CA ALA A 597 -28.58 -14.88 31.27
C ALA A 597 -29.38 -14.41 32.49
N TYR A 598 -29.00 -13.28 33.10
CA TYR A 598 -29.75 -12.67 34.20
C TYR A 598 -31.19 -12.32 33.79
N PHE A 599 -31.36 -11.61 32.67
CA PHE A 599 -32.70 -11.25 32.19
C PHE A 599 -33.50 -12.46 31.70
N LEU A 600 -32.85 -13.43 31.06
CA LEU A 600 -33.50 -14.64 30.60
C LEU A 600 -34.00 -15.46 31.80
N ARG A 601 -33.17 -15.64 32.84
CA ARG A 601 -33.55 -16.31 34.08
C ARG A 601 -34.80 -15.67 34.69
N ASN A 602 -34.84 -14.34 34.79
CA ASN A 602 -36.00 -13.62 35.33
C ASN A 602 -37.27 -13.82 34.49
N LEU A 603 -37.15 -13.94 33.17
CA LEU A 603 -38.27 -14.26 32.28
C LEU A 603 -38.74 -15.71 32.43
N VAL A 604 -37.82 -16.68 32.50
CA VAL A 604 -38.16 -18.11 32.65
C VAL A 604 -38.85 -18.36 33.99
N LEU A 605 -38.35 -17.78 35.08
CA LEU A 605 -38.96 -17.90 36.41
C LEU A 605 -40.38 -17.32 36.46
N ASN A 606 -40.66 -16.30 35.65
CA ASN A 606 -41.96 -15.64 35.59
C ASN A 606 -42.76 -15.99 34.33
N LYS A 607 -42.46 -17.11 33.65
CA LYS A 607 -43.08 -17.49 32.35
C LYS A 607 -44.62 -17.53 32.37
N GLU A 608 -45.21 -17.89 33.51
CA GLU A 608 -46.67 -17.98 33.68
C GLU A 608 -47.30 -16.64 34.05
N LYS A 609 -46.49 -15.68 34.54
CA LYS A 609 -46.90 -14.35 35.00
C LYS A 609 -46.52 -13.24 34.02
N LEU A 610 -46.15 -13.58 32.78
CA LEU A 610 -45.72 -12.61 31.75
C LEU A 610 -46.80 -11.57 31.36
N ASP A 611 -48.08 -11.84 31.62
CA ASP A 611 -49.15 -10.86 31.38
C ASP A 611 -49.38 -9.91 32.57
N TYR A 612 -48.75 -10.14 33.73
CA TYR A 612 -48.91 -9.29 34.91
C TYR A 612 -48.19 -7.95 34.74
N ALA A 613 -48.77 -6.89 35.30
CA ALA A 613 -48.25 -5.53 35.17
C ALA A 613 -46.80 -5.37 35.62
N THR A 614 -46.43 -6.02 36.74
CA THR A 614 -45.09 -5.95 37.33
C THR A 614 -44.02 -6.47 36.37
N ILE A 615 -44.25 -7.63 35.76
CA ILE A 615 -43.31 -8.25 34.82
C ILE A 615 -43.33 -7.55 33.47
N ARG A 616 -44.52 -7.23 32.95
CA ARG A 616 -44.69 -6.64 31.62
C ARG A 616 -44.17 -5.21 31.51
N LEU A 617 -44.33 -4.37 32.54
CA LEU A 617 -43.76 -3.02 32.52
C LEU A 617 -42.22 -3.03 32.56
N GLN A 618 -41.61 -4.04 33.18
CA GLN A 618 -40.15 -4.14 33.30
C GLN A 618 -39.51 -4.84 32.09
N TYR A 619 -40.07 -5.97 31.65
CA TYR A 619 -39.45 -6.84 30.64
C TYR A 619 -40.26 -6.97 29.36
N GLY A 620 -41.42 -6.30 29.25
CA GLY A 620 -42.33 -6.41 28.11
C GLY A 620 -41.66 -6.11 26.77
N PHE A 621 -40.65 -5.23 26.75
CA PHE A 621 -39.83 -4.98 25.58
C PHE A 621 -39.28 -6.27 24.94
N LEU A 622 -38.87 -7.27 25.73
CA LEU A 622 -38.23 -8.48 25.22
C LEU A 622 -39.20 -9.49 24.59
N TYR A 623 -40.47 -9.51 25.01
CA TYR A 623 -41.38 -10.61 24.63
C TYR A 623 -42.77 -10.19 24.15
N GLN A 624 -43.18 -8.93 24.30
CA GLN A 624 -44.56 -8.50 23.98
C GLN A 624 -44.96 -8.73 22.52
N ASP A 625 -43.96 -8.78 21.64
CA ASP A 625 -44.04 -8.94 20.19
C ASP A 625 -44.29 -10.39 19.75
N TYR A 626 -43.98 -11.34 20.64
CA TYR A 626 -43.89 -12.76 20.34
C TYR A 626 -45.01 -13.55 21.03
N LYS A 627 -45.34 -14.72 20.48
CA LYS A 627 -46.28 -15.66 21.07
C LYS A 627 -45.75 -16.16 22.43
N GLN A 628 -46.67 -16.56 23.31
CA GLN A 628 -46.32 -17.04 24.65
C GLN A 628 -45.32 -18.21 24.62
N ASN A 629 -45.42 -19.12 23.63
CA ASN A 629 -44.52 -20.26 23.49
C ASN A 629 -43.13 -19.89 22.92
N SER A 630 -42.96 -18.66 22.43
CA SER A 630 -41.76 -18.17 21.74
C SER A 630 -41.28 -16.84 22.35
N TYR A 631 -41.51 -16.61 23.64
CA TYR A 631 -41.14 -15.40 24.37
C TYR A 631 -39.63 -15.09 24.34
N TYR A 632 -38.78 -16.09 24.12
CA TYR A 632 -37.33 -15.99 24.05
C TYR A 632 -36.80 -15.54 22.68
N TRP A 633 -37.66 -15.30 21.69
CA TRP A 633 -37.22 -15.08 20.31
C TRP A 633 -36.35 -13.83 20.11
N GLU A 634 -36.51 -12.80 20.95
CA GLU A 634 -35.63 -11.63 20.92
C GLU A 634 -34.16 -11.99 21.18
N TYR A 635 -33.92 -12.98 22.04
CA TYR A 635 -32.57 -13.48 22.30
C TYR A 635 -32.00 -14.14 21.04
N ILE A 636 -32.75 -15.00 20.35
CA ILE A 636 -32.31 -15.62 19.09
C ILE A 636 -31.95 -14.54 18.07
N LYS A 637 -32.77 -13.49 17.96
CA LYS A 637 -32.53 -12.37 17.06
C LYS A 637 -31.25 -11.59 17.42
N SER A 638 -31.00 -11.36 18.70
CA SER A 638 -29.77 -10.71 19.19
C SER A 638 -28.53 -11.58 18.96
N TYR A 639 -28.54 -12.85 19.37
CA TYR A 639 -27.40 -13.77 19.22
C TYR A 639 -27.05 -14.04 17.75
N LYS A 640 -28.03 -14.06 16.84
CA LYS A 640 -27.74 -14.06 15.39
C LYS A 640 -26.85 -12.88 14.99
N LYS A 641 -27.16 -11.67 15.47
CA LYS A 641 -26.34 -10.48 15.20
C LYS A 641 -24.94 -10.62 15.82
N LEU A 642 -24.85 -11.19 17.03
CA LEU A 642 -23.56 -11.43 17.69
C LEU A 642 -22.69 -12.43 16.92
N LEU A 643 -23.28 -13.49 16.37
CA LEU A 643 -22.57 -14.44 15.50
C LEU A 643 -21.98 -13.73 14.28
N VAL A 644 -22.73 -12.82 13.64
CA VAL A 644 -22.21 -12.01 12.53
C VAL A 644 -21.00 -11.17 12.96
N VAL A 645 -21.07 -10.50 14.12
CA VAL A 645 -19.94 -9.71 14.65
C VAL A 645 -18.71 -10.58 14.93
N ILE A 646 -18.90 -11.77 15.51
CA ILE A 646 -17.80 -12.71 15.79
C ILE A 646 -17.13 -13.16 14.48
N ILE A 647 -17.92 -13.55 13.47
CA ILE A 647 -17.42 -14.01 12.17
C ILE A 647 -16.60 -12.90 11.47
N LEU A 648 -17.09 -11.65 11.50
CA LEU A 648 -16.40 -10.53 10.86
C LEU A 648 -15.01 -10.25 11.46
N ASN A 649 -14.86 -10.42 12.78
CA ASN A 649 -13.61 -10.13 13.50
C ASN A 649 -12.61 -11.30 13.49
N PHE A 650 -13.06 -12.53 13.70
CA PHE A 650 -12.14 -13.67 13.89
C PHE A 650 -11.70 -14.37 12.61
N TYR A 651 -12.56 -14.39 11.57
CA TYR A 651 -12.20 -15.09 10.34
C TYR A 651 -11.18 -14.25 9.55
N GLY A 652 -10.07 -14.84 9.10
CA GLY A 652 -9.01 -14.16 8.35
C GLY A 652 -9.38 -13.82 6.91
N GLU A 653 -8.43 -13.28 6.14
CA GLU A 653 -8.57 -13.16 4.68
C GLU A 653 -8.69 -14.56 4.03
N PRO A 654 -9.45 -14.73 2.93
CA PRO A 654 -10.14 -13.70 2.13
C PRO A 654 -11.51 -13.29 2.70
N TYR A 655 -11.89 -12.02 2.50
CA TYR A 655 -13.16 -11.45 2.99
C TYR A 655 -14.42 -12.19 2.49
N THR A 656 -14.37 -12.76 1.28
CA THR A 656 -15.45 -13.55 0.68
C THR A 656 -15.91 -14.70 1.57
N ASN A 657 -14.97 -15.41 2.21
CA ASN A 657 -15.29 -16.53 3.09
C ASN A 657 -16.11 -16.07 4.30
N LYS A 658 -15.82 -14.88 4.85
CA LYS A 658 -16.60 -14.30 5.96
C LYS A 658 -18.06 -14.09 5.54
N LEU A 659 -18.28 -13.51 4.36
CA LEU A 659 -19.60 -13.24 3.81
C LEU A 659 -20.39 -14.52 3.52
N ILE A 660 -19.74 -15.59 3.05
CA ILE A 660 -20.37 -16.90 2.81
C ILE A 660 -20.86 -17.52 4.12
N ILE A 661 -20.06 -17.48 5.18
CA ILE A 661 -20.49 -18.01 6.50
C ILE A 661 -21.67 -17.19 7.04
N ILE A 662 -21.62 -15.86 6.89
CA ILE A 662 -22.74 -14.97 7.27
C ILE A 662 -24.00 -15.31 6.46
N LEU A 663 -23.88 -15.57 5.17
CA LEU A 663 -24.99 -15.99 4.31
C LEU A 663 -25.66 -17.26 4.84
N ILE A 664 -24.88 -18.27 5.24
CA ILE A 664 -25.39 -19.51 5.84
C ILE A 664 -26.16 -19.21 7.14
N VAL A 665 -25.64 -18.34 8.01
CA VAL A 665 -26.33 -17.93 9.25
C VAL A 665 -27.69 -17.30 8.96
N PHE A 666 -27.78 -16.42 7.96
CA PHE A 666 -29.05 -15.79 7.58
C PHE A 666 -30.04 -16.77 6.93
N LEU A 667 -29.56 -17.74 6.13
CA LEU A 667 -30.39 -18.81 5.58
C LEU A 667 -30.96 -19.71 6.69
N LEU A 668 -30.14 -20.13 7.65
CA LEU A 668 -30.59 -20.91 8.81
C LEU A 668 -31.62 -20.13 9.64
N TYR A 669 -31.40 -18.83 9.87
CA TYR A 669 -32.37 -17.99 10.57
C TYR A 669 -33.67 -17.82 9.77
N TYR A 670 -33.62 -17.71 8.44
CA TYR A 670 -34.81 -17.65 7.59
C TYR A 670 -35.67 -18.92 7.71
N VAL A 671 -35.03 -20.09 7.71
CA VAL A 671 -35.69 -21.38 7.90
C VAL A 671 -36.30 -21.47 9.30
N ALA A 672 -35.55 -21.09 10.33
CA ALA A 672 -36.05 -21.06 11.71
C ALA A 672 -37.27 -20.14 11.85
N LEU A 673 -37.19 -18.92 11.32
CA LEU A 673 -38.31 -17.96 11.34
C LEU A 673 -39.54 -18.51 10.61
N SER A 674 -39.33 -19.19 9.49
CA SER A 674 -40.40 -19.80 8.69
C SER A 674 -41.07 -21.00 9.38
N LYS A 675 -40.32 -21.78 10.16
CA LYS A 675 -40.83 -22.95 10.89
C LYS A 675 -41.55 -22.55 12.19
N PHE A 676 -40.94 -21.68 13.01
CA PHE A 676 -41.45 -21.38 14.35
C PHE A 676 -42.53 -20.29 14.37
N GLN A 677 -42.54 -19.38 13.39
CA GLN A 677 -43.56 -18.32 13.25
C GLN A 677 -43.84 -17.60 14.59
N PRO A 678 -42.80 -17.03 15.23
CA PRO A 678 -42.81 -16.60 16.62
C PRO A 678 -43.64 -15.33 16.88
N TYR A 679 -43.87 -14.50 15.86
CA TYR A 679 -44.55 -13.21 16.02
C TYR A 679 -46.06 -13.39 16.28
N GLN A 680 -46.64 -12.49 17.09
CA GLN A 680 -48.09 -12.48 17.31
C GLN A 680 -48.87 -12.02 16.06
N MET A 681 -48.36 -11.01 15.35
CA MET A 681 -48.98 -10.52 14.12
C MET A 681 -48.26 -11.03 12.87
N ILE A 682 -49.06 -11.48 11.90
CA ILE A 682 -48.56 -11.99 10.60
C ILE A 682 -47.79 -10.89 9.83
N TYR A 683 -48.21 -9.63 9.95
CA TYR A 683 -47.51 -8.50 9.33
C TYR A 683 -46.02 -8.46 9.72
N PHE A 684 -45.70 -8.59 11.00
CA PHE A 684 -44.30 -8.55 11.48
C PHE A 684 -43.50 -9.78 11.09
N GLN A 685 -44.15 -10.94 11.02
CA GLN A 685 -43.56 -12.14 10.48
C GLN A 685 -43.12 -11.95 9.02
N ILE A 686 -43.97 -11.35 8.18
CA ILE A 686 -43.65 -11.05 6.78
C ILE A 686 -42.55 -9.98 6.71
N LEU A 687 -42.63 -8.95 7.55
CA LEU A 687 -41.66 -7.86 7.56
C LEU A 687 -40.25 -8.34 7.94
N ASP A 688 -40.09 -9.17 8.98
CA ASP A 688 -38.78 -9.74 9.37
C ASP A 688 -38.26 -10.70 8.30
N LYS A 689 -39.12 -11.49 7.65
CA LYS A 689 -38.74 -12.33 6.48
C LYS A 689 -38.22 -11.49 5.32
N ASN A 690 -38.92 -10.42 4.97
CA ASN A 690 -38.50 -9.52 3.89
C ASN A 690 -37.16 -8.84 4.22
N SER A 691 -36.96 -8.43 5.48
CA SER A 691 -35.69 -7.85 5.92
C SER A 691 -34.53 -8.84 5.74
N ILE A 692 -34.72 -10.11 6.09
CA ILE A 692 -33.70 -11.16 5.91
C ILE A 692 -33.41 -11.38 4.43
N VAL A 693 -34.44 -11.45 3.57
CA VAL A 693 -34.26 -11.64 2.12
C VAL A 693 -33.45 -10.48 1.53
N VAL A 694 -33.76 -9.24 1.90
CA VAL A 694 -32.98 -8.07 1.46
C VAL A 694 -31.53 -8.17 1.95
N ILE A 695 -31.29 -8.55 3.20
CA ILE A 695 -29.93 -8.75 3.72
C ILE A 695 -29.18 -9.85 2.96
N ILE A 696 -29.84 -10.97 2.63
CA ILE A 696 -29.25 -12.05 1.83
C ILE A 696 -28.84 -11.53 0.44
N ILE A 697 -29.71 -10.76 -0.22
CA ILE A 697 -29.39 -10.12 -1.50
C ILE A 697 -28.18 -9.20 -1.36
N LEU A 698 -28.13 -8.39 -0.31
CA LEU A 698 -26.98 -7.50 -0.04
C LEU A 698 -25.67 -8.29 0.13
N ILE A 699 -25.69 -9.39 0.89
CA ILE A 699 -24.51 -10.24 1.09
C ILE A 699 -24.03 -10.82 -0.24
N ILE A 700 -24.95 -11.34 -1.06
CA ILE A 700 -24.62 -11.93 -2.36
C ILE A 700 -23.99 -10.88 -3.28
N MET A 701 -24.60 -9.70 -3.38
CA MET A 701 -24.08 -8.59 -4.19
C MET A 701 -22.70 -8.14 -3.71
N ASN A 702 -22.49 -8.08 -2.39
CA ASN A 702 -21.20 -7.77 -1.79
C ASN A 702 -20.14 -8.84 -2.09
N ILE A 703 -20.49 -10.12 -2.16
CA ILE A 703 -19.55 -11.18 -2.59
C ILE A 703 -19.11 -10.95 -4.05
N PHE A 704 -20.05 -10.62 -4.95
CA PHE A 704 -19.72 -10.33 -6.35
C PHE A 704 -18.81 -9.10 -6.48
N LEU A 705 -19.11 -8.00 -5.79
CA LEU A 705 -18.33 -6.78 -5.83
C LEU A 705 -16.89 -6.97 -5.29
N TYR A 706 -16.69 -7.87 -4.31
CA TYR A 706 -15.35 -8.13 -3.76
C TYR A 706 -14.43 -8.83 -4.77
N ASN A 707 -15.00 -9.65 -5.66
CA ASN A 707 -14.24 -10.42 -6.65
C ASN A 707 -13.78 -9.57 -7.85
N LYS A 708 -13.91 -8.23 -7.79
CA LYS A 708 -13.48 -7.27 -8.82
C LYS A 708 -13.91 -7.70 -10.25
N PRO A 709 -15.23 -7.81 -10.51
CA PRO A 709 -15.72 -8.10 -11.85
C PRO A 709 -15.39 -6.95 -12.80
N ASP A 710 -15.62 -7.15 -14.10
CA ASP A 710 -15.43 -6.10 -15.11
C ASP A 710 -16.13 -4.79 -14.72
N ILE A 711 -15.53 -3.66 -15.10
CA ILE A 711 -15.98 -2.31 -14.70
C ILE A 711 -17.49 -2.10 -14.90
N ILE A 712 -18.05 -2.57 -16.02
CA ILE A 712 -19.48 -2.46 -16.34
C ILE A 712 -20.33 -3.29 -15.35
N GLN A 713 -19.92 -4.52 -15.07
CA GLN A 713 -20.61 -5.39 -14.12
C GLN A 713 -20.53 -4.82 -12.71
N GLN A 714 -19.36 -4.32 -12.30
CA GLN A 714 -19.16 -3.67 -11.02
C GLN A 714 -20.12 -2.48 -10.84
N GLN A 715 -20.21 -1.59 -11.83
CA GLN A 715 -21.14 -0.45 -11.80
C GLN A 715 -22.61 -0.89 -11.73
N PHE A 716 -22.99 -1.89 -12.53
CA PHE A 716 -24.35 -2.41 -12.53
C PHE A 716 -24.76 -3.00 -11.16
N PHE A 717 -23.95 -3.91 -10.61
CA PHE A 717 -24.22 -4.53 -9.31
C PHE A 717 -24.22 -3.49 -8.18
N TYR A 718 -23.37 -2.47 -8.28
CA TYR A 718 -23.34 -1.37 -7.34
C TYR A 718 -24.64 -0.53 -7.36
N ILE A 719 -25.10 -0.12 -8.55
CA ILE A 719 -26.37 0.63 -8.70
C ILE A 719 -27.55 -0.20 -8.21
N LEU A 720 -27.58 -1.50 -8.51
CA LEU A 720 -28.62 -2.40 -8.04
C LEU A 720 -28.63 -2.52 -6.51
N LEU A 721 -27.46 -2.70 -5.89
CA LEU A 721 -27.30 -2.75 -4.43
C LEU A 721 -27.82 -1.46 -3.79
N LEU A 722 -27.48 -0.30 -4.37
CA LEU A 722 -27.95 1.01 -3.95
C LEU A 722 -29.48 1.11 -3.95
N ILE A 723 -30.14 0.74 -5.06
CA ILE A 723 -31.59 0.83 -5.21
C ILE A 723 -32.30 -0.06 -4.19
N ILE A 724 -31.84 -1.31 -4.05
CA ILE A 724 -32.44 -2.29 -3.13
C ILE A 724 -32.27 -1.85 -1.68
N HIS A 725 -31.04 -1.49 -1.30
CA HIS A 725 -30.71 -1.10 0.07
C HIS A 725 -31.52 0.12 0.52
N ASN A 726 -31.46 1.21 -0.26
CA ASN A 726 -32.10 2.48 0.07
C ASN A 726 -33.61 2.42 -0.09
N GLY A 727 -34.12 1.74 -1.12
CA GLY A 727 -35.55 1.53 -1.30
C GLY A 727 -36.17 0.82 -0.10
N TYR A 728 -35.49 -0.19 0.43
CA TYR A 728 -35.96 -0.90 1.62
C TYR A 728 -35.83 -0.07 2.91
N GLN A 729 -34.77 0.73 3.06
CA GLN A 729 -34.66 1.67 4.18
C GLN A 729 -35.81 2.68 4.20
N LEU A 730 -36.10 3.31 3.06
CA LEU A 730 -37.21 4.26 2.93
C LEU A 730 -38.56 3.60 3.22
N PHE A 731 -38.74 2.35 2.79
CA PHE A 731 -39.91 1.55 3.14
C PHE A 731 -40.06 1.39 4.66
N LEU A 732 -39.00 0.99 5.38
CA LEU A 732 -39.06 0.83 6.84
C LEU A 732 -39.33 2.16 7.57
N ILE A 733 -38.68 3.24 7.15
CA ILE A 733 -38.91 4.59 7.70
C ILE A 733 -40.38 5.00 7.50
N LYS A 734 -40.91 4.79 6.29
CA LYS A 734 -42.32 5.05 5.97
C LYS A 734 -43.25 4.25 6.89
N GLU A 735 -42.99 2.97 7.12
CA GLU A 735 -43.84 2.15 8.01
C GLU A 735 -43.80 2.61 9.48
N VAL A 736 -42.64 3.07 9.98
CA VAL A 736 -42.53 3.67 11.32
C VAL A 736 -43.36 4.96 11.41
N VAL A 737 -43.19 5.86 10.44
CA VAL A 737 -43.90 7.15 10.40
C VAL A 737 -45.40 6.95 10.24
N LEU A 738 -45.83 6.09 9.32
CA LEU A 738 -47.25 5.78 9.10
C LEU A 738 -47.90 5.14 10.31
N ALA A 739 -47.22 4.22 11.01
CA ALA A 739 -47.74 3.64 12.24
C ALA A 739 -48.03 4.73 13.28
N LYS A 740 -47.11 5.69 13.44
CA LYS A 740 -47.30 6.78 14.41
C LYS A 740 -48.38 7.75 13.99
N LEU A 741 -48.35 8.21 12.74
CA LEU A 741 -49.33 9.14 12.20
C LEU A 741 -50.75 8.55 12.23
N ASN A 742 -50.90 7.27 11.88
CA ASN A 742 -52.19 6.60 11.95
C ASN A 742 -52.71 6.54 13.39
N THR A 743 -51.88 6.24 14.39
CA THR A 743 -52.34 6.25 15.78
C THR A 743 -52.69 7.64 16.31
N GLN A 744 -51.88 8.66 16.01
CA GLN A 744 -52.04 9.99 16.60
C GLN A 744 -53.11 10.83 15.89
N TYR A 745 -53.28 10.66 14.58
CA TYR A 745 -54.14 11.48 13.74
C TYR A 745 -55.25 10.70 13.02
N LEU A 746 -55.55 9.46 13.45
CA LEU A 746 -56.58 8.60 12.83
C LEU A 746 -57.90 9.35 12.59
N ASN A 747 -58.37 10.11 13.58
CA ASN A 747 -59.66 10.81 13.52
C ASN A 747 -59.64 11.96 12.52
N GLN A 748 -58.53 12.69 12.43
CA GLN A 748 -58.35 13.79 11.49
C GLN A 748 -58.17 13.27 10.07
N PHE A 749 -57.43 12.18 9.88
CA PHE A 749 -57.33 11.50 8.59
C PHE A 749 -58.66 10.91 8.14
N ASN A 750 -59.43 10.29 9.04
CA ASN A 750 -60.76 9.79 8.72
C ASN A 750 -61.73 10.94 8.40
N TYR A 751 -61.63 12.07 9.10
CA TYR A 751 -62.37 13.30 8.77
C TYR A 751 -61.99 13.82 7.37
N PHE A 752 -60.69 13.92 7.07
CA PHE A 752 -60.20 14.38 5.77
C PHE A 752 -60.60 13.43 4.63
N LYS A 753 -60.46 12.11 4.82
CA LYS A 753 -60.95 11.09 3.88
C LYS A 753 -62.44 11.20 3.63
N ARG A 754 -63.25 11.42 4.69
CA ARG A 754 -64.69 11.66 4.57
C ARG A 754 -64.97 12.93 3.77
N LYS A 755 -64.22 14.01 3.99
CA LYS A 755 -64.33 15.27 3.23
C LYS A 755 -63.94 15.09 1.74
N ILE A 756 -62.90 14.31 1.45
CA ILE A 756 -62.52 13.97 0.06
C ILE A 756 -63.61 13.13 -0.61
N ILE A 757 -64.16 12.13 0.09
CA ILE A 757 -65.27 11.31 -0.45
C ILE A 757 -66.50 12.18 -0.71
N GLN A 758 -66.76 13.20 0.12
CA GLN A 758 -67.83 14.18 -0.11
C GLN A 758 -67.56 15.08 -1.33
N CYS A 759 -66.33 15.56 -1.52
CA CYS A 759 -65.97 16.41 -2.68
C CYS A 759 -65.82 15.61 -3.98
N PHE A 760 -65.39 14.36 -3.91
CA PHE A 760 -65.13 13.49 -5.06
C PHE A 760 -65.71 12.08 -4.83
N PRO A 761 -67.00 11.86 -5.11
CA PRO A 761 -67.66 10.58 -4.84
C PRO A 761 -67.05 9.39 -5.60
N LYS A 762 -66.43 9.61 -6.77
CA LYS A 762 -65.68 8.58 -7.51
C LYS A 762 -64.44 8.06 -6.75
N ALA A 763 -63.87 8.85 -5.84
CA ALA A 763 -62.71 8.46 -5.03
C ALA A 763 -63.07 7.44 -3.93
N GLN A 764 -64.36 7.24 -3.63
CA GLN A 764 -64.83 6.27 -2.63
C GLN A 764 -64.39 4.83 -2.94
N LYS A 765 -64.22 4.47 -4.22
CA LYS A 765 -63.69 3.16 -4.63
C LYS A 765 -62.24 2.92 -4.20
N TYR A 766 -61.46 3.99 -4.04
CA TYR A 766 -60.02 3.92 -3.75
C TYR A 766 -59.70 4.29 -2.29
N ILE A 767 -60.60 4.99 -1.60
CA ILE A 767 -60.39 5.47 -0.22
C ILE A 767 -61.13 4.56 0.77
N LYS A 768 -60.40 3.68 1.44
CA LYS A 768 -60.91 2.94 2.61
C LYS A 768 -60.88 3.83 3.86
N ILE A 769 -62.07 4.06 4.45
CA ILE A 769 -62.21 4.62 5.79
C ILE A 769 -62.01 3.47 6.79
N VAL A 770 -61.12 3.65 7.76
CA VAL A 770 -60.90 2.68 8.83
C VAL A 770 -61.82 3.08 9.97
N ASP A 771 -62.98 2.45 10.08
CA ASP A 771 -63.87 2.67 11.22
C ASP A 771 -63.34 1.99 12.48
N LYS A 772 -63.68 2.54 13.66
CA LYS A 772 -63.30 1.99 14.97
C LYS A 772 -63.63 0.50 15.07
N VAL A 773 -62.76 -0.23 15.77
CA VAL A 773 -62.83 -1.66 16.06
C VAL A 773 -64.27 -2.14 16.20
N SER A 774 -64.65 -3.06 15.30
CA SER A 774 -65.94 -3.73 15.28
C SER A 774 -66.28 -4.34 16.64
N THR A 775 -67.38 -3.91 17.27
CA THR A 775 -67.91 -4.53 18.51
C THR A 775 -68.45 -5.94 18.28
N LYS A 776 -68.40 -6.46 17.04
CA LYS A 776 -68.85 -7.79 16.65
C LYS A 776 -68.09 -8.88 17.42
N THR A 777 -66.80 -8.69 17.70
CA THR A 777 -66.00 -9.61 18.53
C THR A 777 -66.45 -9.62 19.99
N PHE A 778 -66.82 -8.45 20.55
CA PHE A 778 -67.38 -8.34 21.89
C PHE A 778 -68.80 -8.95 21.97
N LYS A 779 -69.63 -8.72 20.95
CA LYS A 779 -70.97 -9.34 20.83
C LYS A 779 -70.91 -10.86 20.72
N ASN A 780 -69.89 -11.41 20.04
CA ASN A 780 -69.67 -12.85 19.92
C ASN A 780 -69.05 -13.47 21.18
N TRP A 781 -68.37 -12.68 22.02
CA TRP A 781 -67.82 -13.16 23.30
C TRP A 781 -68.88 -13.20 24.42
N LYS A 782 -69.92 -12.37 24.31
CA LYS A 782 -71.03 -12.33 25.28
C LYS A 782 -72.09 -13.41 25.02
N LYS A 783 -72.06 -14.05 23.85
CA LYS A 783 -72.76 -15.29 23.54
C LYS A 783 -71.89 -16.45 23.98
#